data_AF-A0A6A3A2D9-F1
#
_entry.id   AF-A0A6A3A2D9-F1
#
_cell.length_a   1.000
_cell.length_b   1.000
_cell.length_c   1.000
_cell.angle_alpha   90.00
_cell.angle_beta   90.00
_cell.angle_gamma   90.00
#
_symmetry.space_group_name_H-M   'P 1'
#
loop_
_entity.id
_entity.type
_entity.pdbx_description
1 polymer ?
#
loop_
_entity_poly.entity_id
_entity_poly.type
_entity_poly.pdbx_seq_one_letter_code
_entity_poly.pdbx_strand_id
1 'polypeptide(L)'
;MNLFIFKDPNTNNLWIRYEERINIGYWLPDLFGSLSHGAGAAEWGGEVFSSKLERAPHTETHMGNENFPDWATENSGYFKRVRILDISLNLKFPEWMMSYEDEYWCYRSDHASDYIVDPEFYFGGPGRNDMCDGANGKVNFKEVDRKLKQLNKPAVKTIQSEDGDIIDCVDIYKQPAFDHPALKNHVIQMKPNFDFKEEKPSTTDESSKLVVSQTWRRSGSCPEETVPIRRIRREDLLRANSIHRFGRKPQEIDVSKSNTTNQEDGHFPFINNTKLNFPTMANRSAAILVTLGYNYIGAKGDINVWNPNVEADDEFTTAQIWLKAGPWDNFESLESGWTVNPQLYGDRRTRFFAHWTKDSYKTTGCFDLTCSGFVLTGTEIALGGAIEPISSHFGQQYKITVGIYMDPKTSNWWLKYGKDIPIGYWPAATLMSYLKQSSTLVEWGGQVYSPNVKKKPHTKTPWEVETLLRVVSAIEDCDTYPFHLTTFGIKRPKMAKLNISNLFLMLLLSYLSDGANGKVSFKEVDRKLKQLNKPAVKTIQSEDGDIIDCVDIYKQPAFDNPALKNHVIQMKPSFDFKEEKPSTTDESSKLVVAQTWQRSGSCPEGTVPIRRIRMEDLLRADSIDQFGRKPKEIVSKSNKIKQKDGYELPSMVDESAATLVTLGSRYIGAKGDINVWNPYVESVDDFTTAQIWVKGGPIDDYESLESGWTVFPNLYGDNRTRFFIYWTTGSTGTSGCFDHNCDGFVQISPEIALGAAIEPLSREYGQQYYITIGIYKDPKTNNWWLKYGDGIVIGYWAAATTQLYFLNDSSMVVQWGGMVYSQNVKKTPHTTTAMGSGQFGEGLYGKACYVQNIAVVDYYSRALEYPRWLGTWADETNCYTGSSHFPDFYFGGPGRCPNCNCP
;
A
#
# COMPACT_ATOMS: atom_id res chain seq x y z
N MET A 1 47.34 38.08 -16.16
CA MET A 1 47.30 37.59 -14.78
C MET A 1 47.89 36.20 -14.76
N ASN A 2 48.92 35.92 -13.96
CA ASN A 2 49.41 34.56 -13.75
C ASN A 2 48.94 34.05 -12.38
N LEU A 3 48.24 32.92 -12.35
CA LEU A 3 47.73 32.28 -11.13
C LEU A 3 48.20 30.83 -11.09
N PHE A 4 48.77 30.41 -9.97
CA PHE A 4 49.28 29.06 -9.75
C PHE A 4 48.58 28.42 -8.58
N ILE A 5 47.98 27.25 -8.80
CA ILE A 5 47.48 26.39 -7.73
C ILE A 5 48.40 25.18 -7.67
N PHE A 6 49.03 24.93 -6.51
CA PHE A 6 49.97 23.83 -6.37
C PHE A 6 49.89 23.20 -4.98
N LYS A 7 50.12 21.89 -4.92
CA LYS A 7 50.19 21.17 -3.67
C LYS A 7 51.61 21.28 -3.12
N ASP A 8 51.75 21.76 -1.88
CA ASP A 8 53.04 21.76 -1.19
C ASP A 8 53.40 20.32 -0.78
N PRO A 9 54.52 19.76 -1.29
CA PRO A 9 54.89 18.37 -1.01
C PRO A 9 55.24 18.12 0.47
N ASN A 10 55.57 19.16 1.24
CA ASN A 10 55.94 19.01 2.66
C ASN A 10 54.73 19.03 3.58
N THR A 11 53.73 19.87 3.28
CA THR A 11 52.56 20.07 4.14
C THR A 11 51.27 19.45 3.59
N ASN A 12 51.27 18.99 2.33
CA ASN A 12 50.10 18.57 1.56
C ASN A 12 49.01 19.65 1.37
N ASN A 13 49.25 20.88 1.82
CA ASN A 13 48.35 22.00 1.62
C ASN A 13 48.29 22.40 0.14
N LEU A 14 47.11 22.77 -0.33
CA LEU A 14 46.91 23.26 -1.70
C LEU A 14 46.99 24.80 -1.68
N TRP A 15 48.11 25.34 -2.15
CA TRP A 15 48.41 26.78 -2.17
C TRP A 15 47.92 27.43 -3.46
N ILE A 16 47.41 28.66 -3.33
CA ILE A 16 47.25 29.59 -4.45
C ILE A 16 48.35 30.64 -4.38
N ARG A 17 49.02 30.86 -5.50
CA ARG A 17 50.02 31.90 -5.68
C ARG A 17 49.66 32.77 -6.88
N TYR A 18 49.67 34.07 -6.66
CA TYR A 18 49.50 35.09 -7.67
C TYR A 18 50.88 35.55 -8.17
N GLU A 19 51.03 35.60 -9.50
CA GLU A 19 52.32 35.84 -10.18
C GLU A 19 53.40 34.86 -9.67
N GLU A 20 54.68 35.22 -9.77
CA GLU A 20 55.77 34.32 -9.40
C GLU A 20 56.12 34.33 -7.90
N ARG A 21 55.59 35.27 -7.11
CA ARG A 21 56.13 35.54 -5.75
C ARG A 21 55.10 35.77 -4.64
N ILE A 22 53.80 35.87 -4.93
CA ILE A 22 52.80 36.25 -3.92
C ILE A 22 51.91 35.06 -3.58
N ASN A 23 52.15 34.41 -2.43
CA ASN A 23 51.24 33.37 -1.94
C ASN A 23 49.98 34.03 -1.37
N ILE A 24 48.82 33.76 -1.97
CA ILE A 24 47.52 34.34 -1.56
C ILE A 24 46.98 33.63 -0.33
N GLY A 25 47.12 32.30 -0.27
CA GLY A 25 46.61 31.46 0.79
C GLY A 25 46.62 29.98 0.41
N TYR A 26 46.14 29.11 1.29
CA TYR A 26 46.06 27.67 1.04
C TYR A 26 44.82 27.04 1.66
N TRP A 27 44.44 25.89 1.12
CA TRP A 27 43.47 24.99 1.72
C TRP A 27 44.17 23.80 2.39
N LEU A 28 43.64 23.36 3.54
CA LEU A 28 44.11 22.18 4.25
C LEU A 28 43.77 20.89 3.47
N PRO A 29 44.64 19.87 3.48
CA PRO A 29 44.41 18.62 2.75
C PRO A 29 43.15 17.88 3.21
N ASP A 30 42.79 17.97 4.48
CA ASP A 30 41.63 17.27 5.07
C ASP A 30 40.28 17.75 4.53
N LEU A 31 40.24 18.91 3.87
CA LEU A 31 39.04 19.40 3.18
C LEU A 31 38.72 18.58 1.91
N PHE A 32 39.68 17.80 1.42
CA PHE A 32 39.56 17.10 0.15
C PHE A 32 39.86 15.60 0.28
N GLY A 33 38.85 14.76 0.04
CA GLY A 33 39.02 13.30 0.02
C GLY A 33 39.97 12.81 -1.09
N SER A 34 39.85 13.37 -2.29
CA SER A 34 40.62 12.90 -3.47
C SER A 34 41.79 13.82 -3.82
N LEU A 35 41.61 15.15 -3.81
CA LEU A 35 42.67 16.10 -4.18
C LEU A 35 43.85 16.13 -3.20
N SER A 36 43.67 15.60 -1.99
CA SER A 36 44.75 15.38 -1.02
C SER A 36 45.84 14.44 -1.55
N HIS A 37 45.54 13.58 -2.52
CA HIS A 37 46.49 12.65 -3.14
C HIS A 37 47.11 13.19 -4.43
N GLY A 38 46.60 14.31 -4.95
CA GLY A 38 46.95 14.89 -6.24
C GLY A 38 45.72 15.05 -7.14
N ALA A 39 45.83 15.93 -8.14
CA ALA A 39 44.77 16.11 -9.13
C ALA A 39 44.97 15.14 -10.31
N GLY A 40 43.91 14.43 -10.70
CA GLY A 40 43.90 13.56 -11.87
C GLY A 40 43.70 14.30 -13.20
N ALA A 41 43.20 15.54 -13.14
CA ALA A 41 43.03 16.45 -14.26
C ALA A 41 43.17 17.91 -13.77
N ALA A 42 43.50 18.82 -14.69
CA ALA A 42 43.48 20.26 -14.47
C ALA A 42 42.72 20.90 -15.64
N GLU A 43 41.82 21.83 -15.31
CA GLU A 43 40.88 22.42 -16.26
C GLU A 43 41.02 23.95 -16.24
N TRP A 44 40.90 24.58 -17.41
CA TRP A 44 40.94 26.04 -17.59
C TRP A 44 39.76 26.43 -18.47
N GLY A 45 39.02 27.47 -18.08
CA GLY A 45 37.84 27.91 -18.82
C GLY A 45 36.94 28.84 -18.02
N GLY A 46 35.68 28.91 -18.43
CA GLY A 46 34.62 29.65 -17.76
C GLY A 46 33.37 28.79 -17.55
N GLU A 47 32.57 29.14 -16.56
CA GLU A 47 31.31 28.47 -16.23
C GLU A 47 30.19 29.52 -16.21
N VAL A 48 29.01 29.14 -16.71
CA VAL A 48 27.79 29.96 -16.64
C VAL A 48 26.72 29.15 -15.90
N PHE A 49 26.06 29.78 -14.93
CA PHE A 49 24.92 29.19 -14.23
C PHE A 49 23.63 29.95 -14.55
N SER A 50 22.61 29.24 -15.03
CA SER A 50 21.27 29.79 -15.23
C SER A 50 20.23 28.68 -15.17
N SER A 51 19.03 28.99 -14.66
CA SER A 51 17.89 28.05 -14.71
C SER A 51 17.32 27.85 -16.12
N LYS A 52 17.87 28.56 -17.12
CA LYS A 52 17.50 28.52 -18.54
C LYS A 52 18.52 27.78 -19.42
N LEU A 53 19.59 27.23 -18.86
CA LEU A 53 20.50 26.36 -19.63
C LEU A 53 19.71 25.16 -20.18
N GLU A 54 20.08 24.69 -21.38
CA GLU A 54 19.41 23.61 -22.14
C GLU A 54 17.95 23.90 -22.54
N ARG A 55 17.52 25.15 -22.50
CA ARG A 55 16.14 25.57 -22.82
C ARG A 55 16.15 26.72 -23.81
N ALA A 56 15.19 26.75 -24.72
CA ALA A 56 14.92 27.90 -25.56
C ALA A 56 13.72 28.70 -25.00
N PRO A 57 13.80 30.04 -24.90
CA PRO A 57 14.99 30.85 -25.15
C PRO A 57 16.04 30.65 -24.06
N HIS A 58 17.29 30.56 -24.50
CA HIS A 58 18.47 30.36 -23.68
C HIS A 58 18.78 31.62 -22.86
N THR A 59 19.73 31.51 -21.93
CA THR A 59 20.09 32.62 -21.04
C THR A 59 20.88 33.70 -21.80
N GLU A 60 20.60 34.97 -21.51
CA GLU A 60 21.38 36.13 -22.01
C GLU A 60 22.68 36.32 -21.20
N THR A 61 23.14 35.27 -20.52
CA THR A 61 24.33 35.33 -19.67
C THR A 61 25.55 35.07 -20.53
N HIS A 62 26.43 36.06 -20.64
CA HIS A 62 27.60 35.99 -21.50
C HIS A 62 28.74 35.21 -20.80
N MET A 63 29.48 34.39 -21.56
CA MET A 63 30.71 33.73 -21.09
C MET A 63 31.92 34.47 -21.67
N GLY A 64 32.95 34.69 -20.84
CA GLY A 64 34.16 35.39 -21.27
C GLY A 64 33.86 36.84 -21.63
N ASN A 65 33.97 37.19 -22.90
CA ASN A 65 33.73 38.54 -23.42
C ASN A 65 32.53 38.61 -24.39
N GLU A 66 31.54 37.73 -24.22
CA GLU A 66 30.32 37.61 -25.05
C GLU A 66 30.54 37.06 -26.47
N ASN A 67 31.71 37.28 -27.05
CA ASN A 67 32.00 36.81 -28.39
C ASN A 67 32.38 35.33 -28.40
N PHE A 68 32.02 34.63 -29.48
CA PHE A 68 32.59 33.30 -29.74
C PHE A 68 34.11 33.42 -29.95
N PRO A 69 34.88 32.40 -29.55
CA PRO A 69 36.33 32.44 -29.62
C PRO A 69 36.81 32.57 -31.07
N ASP A 70 37.75 33.49 -31.28
CA ASP A 70 38.47 33.71 -32.53
C ASP A 70 39.95 33.90 -32.19
N TRP A 71 40.80 32.96 -32.61
CA TRP A 71 42.23 32.99 -32.34
C TRP A 71 42.98 34.09 -33.11
N ALA A 72 42.37 34.68 -34.14
CA ALA A 72 42.98 35.69 -35.00
C ALA A 72 42.73 37.13 -34.51
N THR A 73 41.70 37.35 -33.70
CA THR A 73 41.37 38.66 -33.14
C THR A 73 41.53 38.59 -31.62
N GLU A 74 42.21 39.55 -30.99
CA GLU A 74 42.39 39.56 -29.51
C GLU A 74 41.08 39.84 -28.72
N ASN A 75 39.93 39.53 -29.33
CA ASN A 75 38.57 39.78 -28.87
C ASN A 75 37.92 38.50 -28.34
N SER A 76 38.63 37.71 -27.54
CA SER A 76 38.09 36.50 -26.89
C SER A 76 38.60 36.34 -25.47
N GLY A 77 37.83 35.67 -24.61
CA GLY A 77 38.37 35.18 -23.35
C GLY A 77 39.49 34.15 -23.63
N TYR A 78 40.62 34.23 -22.93
CA TYR A 78 41.74 33.33 -23.19
C TYR A 78 42.50 32.88 -21.94
N PHE A 79 43.11 31.70 -22.06
CA PHE A 79 44.17 31.21 -21.20
C PHE A 79 45.42 30.96 -22.06
N LYS A 80 46.51 31.67 -21.76
CA LYS A 80 47.82 31.53 -22.41
C LYS A 80 48.85 31.11 -21.37
N ARG A 81 49.95 30.48 -21.81
CA ARG A 81 51.01 29.94 -20.94
C ARG A 81 50.49 28.87 -19.97
N VAL A 82 49.62 27.98 -20.45
CA VAL A 82 49.06 26.87 -19.65
C VAL A 82 50.18 25.88 -19.29
N ARG A 83 50.34 25.60 -18.00
CA ARG A 83 51.37 24.68 -17.47
C ARG A 83 50.78 23.79 -16.39
N ILE A 84 51.25 22.55 -16.33
CA ILE A 84 51.00 21.62 -15.24
C ILE A 84 52.28 21.38 -14.45
N LEU A 85 52.14 21.19 -13.14
CA LEU A 85 53.22 20.78 -12.25
C LEU A 85 53.00 19.32 -11.86
N ASP A 86 53.79 18.42 -12.41
CA ASP A 86 53.74 17.01 -12.08
C ASP A 86 54.68 16.67 -10.89
N ILE A 87 54.76 15.39 -10.53
CA ILE A 87 55.61 14.90 -9.44
C ILE A 87 57.11 15.12 -9.65
N SER A 88 57.56 15.47 -10.86
CA SER A 88 58.96 15.86 -11.11
C SER A 88 59.27 17.28 -10.63
N LEU A 89 58.28 18.01 -10.12
CA LEU A 89 58.37 19.39 -9.62
C LEU A 89 58.84 20.40 -10.68
N ASN A 90 58.66 20.06 -11.95
CA ASN A 90 58.91 20.94 -13.08
C ASN A 90 57.58 21.37 -13.70
N LEU A 91 57.43 22.67 -13.97
CA LEU A 91 56.32 23.15 -14.79
C LEU A 91 56.55 22.71 -16.22
N LYS A 92 55.61 21.94 -16.75
CA LYS A 92 55.66 21.39 -18.11
C LYS A 92 54.40 21.72 -18.88
N PHE A 93 54.48 21.58 -20.19
CA PHE A 93 53.31 21.55 -21.05
C PHE A 93 52.49 20.27 -20.77
N PRO A 94 51.16 20.35 -20.77
CA PRO A 94 50.32 19.15 -20.76
C PRO A 94 50.61 18.29 -22.00
N GLU A 95 50.87 17.00 -21.81
CA GLU A 95 51.13 16.08 -22.93
C GLU A 95 49.88 15.79 -23.77
N TRP A 96 48.70 15.92 -23.16
CA TRP A 96 47.41 15.74 -23.80
C TRP A 96 46.42 16.80 -23.30
N MET A 97 45.70 17.43 -24.22
CA MET A 97 44.70 18.46 -23.95
C MET A 97 43.47 18.19 -24.81
N MET A 98 42.29 18.42 -24.25
CA MET A 98 41.01 18.30 -24.97
C MET A 98 40.12 19.49 -24.61
N SER A 99 39.39 20.01 -25.60
CA SER A 99 38.32 20.98 -25.37
C SER A 99 37.00 20.28 -25.10
N TYR A 100 36.17 20.91 -24.26
CA TYR A 100 34.82 20.45 -23.93
C TYR A 100 33.88 21.64 -23.80
N GLU A 101 32.74 21.57 -24.48
CA GLU A 101 31.63 22.49 -24.32
C GLU A 101 30.33 21.70 -24.17
N ASP A 102 29.54 22.02 -23.15
CA ASP A 102 28.22 21.45 -22.89
C ASP A 102 27.17 21.98 -23.89
N GLU A 103 27.21 23.26 -24.22
CA GLU A 103 26.28 23.91 -25.16
C GLU A 103 27.01 24.67 -26.29
N TYR A 104 27.64 23.92 -27.20
CA TYR A 104 28.47 24.42 -28.32
C TYR A 104 27.87 25.58 -29.16
N TRP A 105 26.54 25.65 -29.29
CA TRP A 105 25.89 26.71 -30.08
C TRP A 105 25.66 28.00 -29.30
N CYS A 106 25.84 27.95 -27.99
CA CYS A 106 25.62 29.04 -27.04
C CYS A 106 26.97 29.56 -26.51
N TYR A 107 27.90 28.64 -26.25
CA TYR A 107 29.29 28.91 -25.85
C TYR A 107 30.24 27.98 -26.61
N ARG A 108 31.41 28.49 -26.98
CA ARG A 108 32.42 27.71 -27.72
C ARG A 108 33.78 27.84 -27.07
N SER A 109 34.63 26.87 -27.37
CA SER A 109 36.05 26.97 -27.13
C SER A 109 36.85 26.65 -28.40
N ASP A 110 38.07 27.17 -28.45
CA ASP A 110 39.03 26.90 -29.51
C ASP A 110 40.42 26.76 -28.87
N HIS A 111 41.23 25.83 -29.38
CA HIS A 111 42.60 25.65 -28.89
C HIS A 111 43.56 25.49 -30.06
N ALA A 112 44.61 26.30 -30.08
CA ALA A 112 45.62 26.28 -31.13
C ALA A 112 46.84 25.47 -30.66
N SER A 113 46.89 24.19 -31.01
CA SER A 113 48.03 23.29 -30.69
C SER A 113 49.02 23.09 -31.85
N ASP A 114 48.55 23.18 -33.10
CA ASP A 114 49.29 22.55 -34.21
C ASP A 114 50.33 23.46 -34.89
N TYR A 115 50.43 24.75 -34.51
CA TYR A 115 51.34 25.71 -35.14
C TYR A 115 51.93 26.78 -34.20
N ILE A 116 51.79 26.63 -32.88
CA ILE A 116 52.26 27.61 -31.88
C ILE A 116 53.14 26.91 -30.84
N VAL A 117 54.28 27.51 -30.48
CA VAL A 117 55.26 26.93 -29.53
C VAL A 117 54.70 26.81 -28.10
N ASP A 118 53.65 27.58 -27.78
CA ASP A 118 53.01 27.62 -26.47
C ASP A 118 51.48 27.48 -26.69
N PRO A 119 50.80 26.46 -26.11
CA PRO A 119 49.38 26.23 -26.37
C PRO A 119 48.52 27.38 -25.80
N GLU A 120 47.60 27.86 -26.63
CA GLU A 120 46.66 28.92 -26.29
C GLU A 120 45.23 28.38 -26.38
N PHE A 121 44.42 28.68 -25.36
CA PHE A 121 43.02 28.30 -25.26
C PHE A 121 42.16 29.55 -25.25
N TYR A 122 41.14 29.58 -26.11
CA TYR A 122 40.19 30.67 -26.27
C TYR A 122 38.78 30.17 -26.00
N PHE A 123 37.94 30.97 -25.32
CA PHE A 123 36.58 30.59 -24.98
C PHE A 123 35.65 31.82 -24.89
N GLY A 124 34.36 31.59 -25.15
CA GLY A 124 33.35 32.63 -24.99
C GLY A 124 32.04 32.32 -25.73
N GLY A 125 31.06 33.20 -25.53
CA GLY A 125 29.80 33.15 -26.26
C GLY A 125 28.70 33.98 -25.59
N PRO A 126 27.67 34.38 -26.35
CA PRO A 126 26.63 35.30 -25.88
C PRO A 126 25.55 34.59 -25.04
N GLY A 127 25.58 33.25 -24.98
CA GLY A 127 24.46 32.46 -24.47
C GLY A 127 23.32 32.48 -25.48
N ARG A 128 22.49 33.52 -25.43
CA ARG A 128 21.31 33.65 -26.29
C ARG A 128 21.67 34.14 -27.70
N ASN A 129 21.36 33.32 -28.71
CA ASN A 129 21.50 33.68 -30.12
C ASN A 129 20.62 32.76 -31.00
N ASP A 130 20.39 33.11 -32.27
CA ASP A 130 19.51 32.36 -33.17
C ASP A 130 19.93 30.89 -33.40
N MET A 131 21.21 30.54 -33.25
CA MET A 131 21.68 29.15 -33.34
C MET A 131 21.51 28.38 -32.03
N CYS A 132 21.51 29.08 -30.90
CA CYS A 132 21.25 28.52 -29.57
C CYS A 132 19.74 28.37 -29.31
N ASP A 133 18.94 29.37 -29.70
CA ASP A 133 17.47 29.40 -29.58
C ASP A 133 16.78 28.67 -30.74
N GLY A 134 17.51 28.40 -31.84
CA GLY A 134 17.02 27.75 -33.06
C GLY A 134 17.46 26.29 -33.21
N ALA A 135 16.56 25.37 -32.87
CA ALA A 135 16.40 24.05 -33.50
C ALA A 135 17.62 23.13 -33.72
N ASN A 136 18.70 23.17 -32.92
CA ASN A 136 19.77 22.15 -32.96
C ASN A 136 20.62 22.05 -31.68
N GLY A 137 20.02 21.96 -30.49
CA GLY A 137 20.65 21.12 -29.44
C GLY A 137 20.81 19.72 -30.04
N LYS A 138 22.03 19.18 -30.16
CA LYS A 138 22.33 18.00 -31.02
C LYS A 138 21.38 16.83 -30.76
N VAL A 139 20.29 16.80 -31.50
CA VAL A 139 19.47 15.61 -31.69
C VAL A 139 20.37 14.64 -32.43
N ASN A 140 20.76 13.56 -31.76
CA ASN A 140 21.43 12.47 -32.43
C ASN A 140 20.42 11.78 -33.37
N PHE A 141 20.30 12.26 -34.61
CA PHE A 141 19.35 11.72 -35.58
C PHE A 141 19.58 10.22 -35.83
N LYS A 142 20.81 9.70 -35.69
CA LYS A 142 21.07 8.26 -35.76
C LYS A 142 20.40 7.50 -34.61
N GLU A 143 20.39 8.08 -33.42
CA GLU A 143 19.70 7.51 -32.26
C GLU A 143 18.18 7.61 -32.40
N VAL A 144 17.66 8.74 -32.88
CA VAL A 144 16.24 8.90 -33.21
C VAL A 144 15.81 7.84 -34.23
N ASP A 145 16.56 7.67 -35.31
CA ASP A 145 16.27 6.68 -36.35
C ASP A 145 16.37 5.23 -35.83
N ARG A 146 17.35 4.95 -34.95
CA ARG A 146 17.46 3.65 -34.26
C ARG A 146 16.23 3.40 -33.40
N LYS A 147 15.77 4.40 -32.64
CA LYS A 147 14.61 4.30 -31.78
C LYS A 147 13.31 4.15 -32.57
N LEU A 148 13.15 4.88 -33.69
CA LEU A 148 12.02 4.71 -34.61
C LEU A 148 11.94 3.30 -35.19
N LYS A 149 13.07 2.72 -35.59
CA LYS A 149 13.14 1.33 -36.07
C LYS A 149 12.79 0.31 -34.99
N GLN A 150 13.08 0.62 -33.73
CA GLN A 150 12.70 -0.23 -32.61
C GLN A 150 11.20 -0.17 -32.35
N LEU A 151 10.63 1.03 -32.33
CA LEU A 151 9.24 1.31 -31.96
C LEU A 151 8.23 0.94 -33.05
N ASN A 152 8.55 1.24 -34.32
CA ASN A 152 7.67 0.95 -35.45
C ASN A 152 8.02 -0.40 -36.06
N LYS A 153 7.01 -1.26 -36.18
CA LYS A 153 7.14 -2.58 -36.81
C LYS A 153 6.77 -2.51 -38.29
N PRO A 154 7.28 -3.44 -39.13
CA PRO A 154 6.90 -3.50 -40.53
C PRO A 154 5.38 -3.63 -40.69
N ALA A 155 4.78 -2.66 -41.39
CA ALA A 155 3.35 -2.64 -41.64
C ALA A 155 3.00 -3.54 -42.84
N VAL A 156 1.96 -4.36 -42.69
CA VAL A 156 1.32 -5.09 -43.79
C VAL A 156 0.43 -4.14 -44.60
N LYS A 157 -0.23 -3.22 -43.90
CA LYS A 157 -1.08 -2.16 -44.47
C LYS A 157 -0.96 -0.93 -43.59
N THR A 158 -0.92 0.25 -44.21
CA THR A 158 -0.95 1.53 -43.49
C THR A 158 -2.26 2.25 -43.81
N ILE A 159 -2.91 2.79 -42.79
CA ILE A 159 -4.15 3.56 -42.89
C ILE A 159 -3.84 4.98 -42.42
N GLN A 160 -4.11 5.97 -43.26
CA GLN A 160 -4.05 7.37 -42.87
C GLN A 160 -5.45 7.82 -42.43
N SER A 161 -5.53 8.30 -41.20
CA SER A 161 -6.74 8.81 -40.59
C SER A 161 -6.92 10.29 -40.89
N GLU A 162 -8.16 10.77 -40.94
CA GLU A 162 -8.51 12.17 -41.22
C GLU A 162 -7.98 13.15 -40.16
N ASP A 163 -7.71 12.66 -38.95
CA ASP A 163 -7.09 13.42 -37.85
C ASP A 163 -5.56 13.54 -37.95
N GLY A 164 -4.95 12.94 -38.97
CA GLY A 164 -3.50 12.94 -39.19
C GLY A 164 -2.77 11.77 -38.52
N ASP A 165 -3.47 10.87 -37.84
CA ASP A 165 -2.88 9.63 -37.34
C ASP A 165 -2.56 8.66 -38.49
N ILE A 166 -1.47 7.92 -38.32
CA ILE A 166 -1.10 6.82 -39.21
C ILE A 166 -1.18 5.53 -38.41
N ILE A 167 -2.08 4.63 -38.81
CA ILE A 167 -2.26 3.31 -38.18
C ILE A 167 -1.62 2.26 -39.07
N ASP A 168 -0.63 1.56 -38.52
CA ASP A 168 0.02 0.42 -39.17
C ASP A 168 -0.62 -0.88 -38.71
N CYS A 169 -1.13 -1.64 -39.65
CA CYS A 169 -1.58 -3.01 -39.44
C CYS A 169 -0.34 -3.90 -39.42
N VAL A 170 0.05 -4.33 -38.24
CA VAL A 170 1.27 -5.12 -38.02
C VAL A 170 0.86 -6.58 -37.81
N ASP A 171 1.60 -7.50 -38.44
CA ASP A 171 1.46 -8.94 -38.21
C ASP A 171 1.43 -9.25 -36.70
N ILE A 172 0.42 -9.99 -36.26
CA ILE A 172 0.15 -10.23 -34.84
C ILE A 172 1.34 -10.86 -34.12
N TYR A 173 2.22 -11.62 -34.80
CA TYR A 173 3.41 -12.24 -34.22
C TYR A 173 4.66 -11.35 -34.28
N LYS A 174 4.59 -10.18 -34.95
CA LYS A 174 5.70 -9.22 -35.08
C LYS A 174 5.49 -7.94 -34.27
N GLN A 175 4.43 -7.88 -33.48
CA GLN A 175 4.10 -6.72 -32.65
C GLN A 175 5.16 -6.43 -31.55
N PRO A 176 5.22 -5.20 -31.00
CA PRO A 176 6.23 -4.78 -30.01
C PRO A 176 6.33 -5.64 -28.75
N ALA A 177 5.26 -6.35 -28.36
CA ALA A 177 5.25 -7.24 -27.19
C ALA A 177 6.42 -8.24 -27.19
N PHE A 178 6.76 -8.79 -28.37
CA PHE A 178 7.72 -9.88 -28.51
C PHE A 178 9.19 -9.43 -28.58
N ASP A 179 9.44 -8.12 -28.53
CA ASP A 179 10.79 -7.61 -28.26
C ASP A 179 11.22 -7.90 -26.82
N HIS A 180 10.26 -8.14 -25.91
CA HIS A 180 10.56 -8.48 -24.53
C HIS A 180 11.22 -9.87 -24.46
N PRO A 181 12.40 -10.03 -23.82
CA PRO A 181 13.10 -11.30 -23.77
C PRO A 181 12.25 -12.46 -23.24
N ALA A 182 11.41 -12.19 -22.24
CA ALA A 182 10.53 -13.20 -21.64
C ALA A 182 9.33 -13.58 -22.52
N LEU A 183 9.00 -12.79 -23.56
CA LEU A 183 7.84 -13.04 -24.43
C LEU A 183 8.22 -13.59 -25.81
N LYS A 184 9.50 -13.78 -26.14
CA LYS A 184 9.94 -14.20 -27.48
C LYS A 184 9.24 -15.45 -28.03
N ASN A 185 8.93 -16.40 -27.16
CA ASN A 185 8.26 -17.67 -27.51
C ASN A 185 6.85 -17.77 -26.89
N HIS A 186 6.25 -16.63 -26.57
CA HIS A 186 4.95 -16.58 -25.91
C HIS A 186 3.84 -17.03 -26.86
N VAL A 187 2.99 -17.94 -26.39
CA VAL A 187 1.82 -18.41 -27.14
C VAL A 187 0.69 -17.41 -26.95
N ILE A 188 0.20 -16.85 -28.05
CA ILE A 188 -0.86 -15.84 -28.03
C ILE A 188 -2.19 -16.49 -27.62
N GLN A 189 -2.80 -15.96 -26.57
CA GLN A 189 -4.16 -16.27 -26.19
C GLN A 189 -5.10 -15.34 -26.96
N MET A 190 -5.89 -15.86 -27.90
CA MET A 190 -6.76 -15.03 -28.74
C MET A 190 -8.04 -14.53 -28.05
N LYS A 191 -8.48 -15.19 -26.97
CA LYS A 191 -9.65 -14.78 -26.18
C LYS A 191 -9.56 -15.28 -24.72
N PRO A 192 -10.17 -14.59 -23.75
CA PRO A 192 -10.27 -15.06 -22.36
C PRO A 192 -11.06 -16.38 -22.25
N ASN A 193 -10.70 -17.23 -21.28
CA ASN A 193 -11.30 -18.56 -21.09
C ASN A 193 -12.62 -18.59 -20.30
N PHE A 194 -13.22 -17.43 -20.05
CA PHE A 194 -14.36 -17.27 -19.16
C PHE A 194 -15.14 -16.00 -19.53
N ASP A 195 -16.44 -16.00 -19.23
CA ASP A 195 -17.34 -14.89 -19.50
C ASP A 195 -18.08 -14.54 -18.20
N PHE A 196 -18.07 -13.26 -17.84
CA PHE A 196 -18.64 -12.82 -16.57
C PHE A 196 -20.17 -12.70 -16.68
N LYS A 197 -20.88 -13.16 -15.65
CA LYS A 197 -22.30 -12.86 -15.49
C LYS A 197 -22.43 -11.52 -14.77
N GLU A 198 -22.83 -10.49 -15.49
CA GLU A 198 -23.09 -9.17 -14.92
C GLU A 198 -24.50 -9.12 -14.32
N GLU A 199 -24.63 -8.61 -13.09
CA GLU A 199 -25.93 -8.22 -12.55
C GLU A 199 -26.41 -6.99 -13.33
N LYS A 200 -27.58 -7.10 -13.97
CA LYS A 200 -28.13 -5.98 -14.73
C LYS A 200 -28.53 -4.86 -13.77
N PRO A 201 -28.08 -3.60 -13.99
CA PRO A 201 -28.54 -2.48 -13.19
C PRO A 201 -30.05 -2.31 -13.32
N SER A 202 -30.71 -1.89 -12.23
CA SER A 202 -32.16 -1.69 -12.14
C SER A 202 -32.69 -0.52 -12.99
N THR A 203 -31.79 0.33 -13.47
CA THR A 203 -32.10 1.48 -14.33
C THR A 203 -31.10 1.57 -15.48
N THR A 204 -31.59 1.58 -16.71
CA THR A 204 -30.80 1.95 -17.89
C THR A 204 -30.76 3.47 -17.98
N ASP A 205 -29.62 4.08 -17.66
CA ASP A 205 -29.41 5.51 -17.87
C ASP A 205 -29.24 5.79 -19.38
N GLU A 206 -30.33 6.17 -20.05
CA GLU A 206 -30.39 6.46 -21.49
C GLU A 206 -29.74 7.80 -21.88
N SER A 207 -29.24 8.58 -20.91
CA SER A 207 -28.74 9.94 -21.14
C SER A 207 -27.36 10.01 -21.84
N SER A 208 -26.53 8.97 -21.69
CA SER A 208 -25.17 8.92 -22.25
C SER A 208 -25.01 7.85 -23.33
N LYS A 209 -24.49 8.24 -24.50
CA LYS A 209 -24.27 7.33 -25.63
C LYS A 209 -22.91 6.65 -25.52
N LEU A 210 -22.90 5.32 -25.65
CA LEU A 210 -21.67 4.54 -25.67
C LEU A 210 -20.91 4.79 -26.98
N VAL A 211 -19.66 5.21 -26.87
CA VAL A 211 -18.73 5.35 -28.00
C VAL A 211 -17.94 4.05 -28.12
N VAL A 212 -17.97 3.45 -29.30
CA VAL A 212 -17.35 2.14 -29.57
C VAL A 212 -16.29 2.21 -30.68
N SER A 213 -16.11 3.36 -31.33
CA SER A 213 -15.22 3.53 -32.49
C SER A 213 -14.27 4.71 -32.32
N GLN A 214 -13.09 4.60 -32.93
CA GLN A 214 -12.11 5.68 -33.03
C GLN A 214 -12.14 6.31 -34.43
N THR A 215 -11.65 7.54 -34.57
CA THR A 215 -11.69 8.32 -35.83
C THR A 215 -11.10 7.55 -37.02
N TRP A 216 -9.96 6.88 -36.83
CA TRP A 216 -9.28 6.12 -37.89
C TRP A 216 -10.12 5.01 -38.53
N ARG A 217 -11.13 4.47 -37.82
CA ARG A 217 -12.03 3.44 -38.36
C ARG A 217 -12.88 3.92 -39.53
N ARG A 218 -13.04 5.24 -39.69
CA ARG A 218 -13.68 5.84 -40.87
C ARG A 218 -12.82 5.68 -42.13
N SER A 219 -11.49 5.64 -41.97
CA SER A 219 -10.53 5.49 -43.08
C SER A 219 -10.25 4.03 -43.47
N GLY A 220 -10.68 3.05 -42.66
CA GLY A 220 -10.62 1.63 -43.01
C GLY A 220 -10.42 0.70 -41.82
N SER A 221 -10.09 -0.56 -42.13
CA SER A 221 -9.80 -1.61 -41.15
C SER A 221 -8.52 -2.38 -41.49
N CYS A 222 -7.96 -3.05 -40.48
CA CYS A 222 -6.82 -3.93 -40.64
C CYS A 222 -7.22 -5.32 -41.16
N PRO A 223 -6.39 -5.95 -42.02
CA PRO A 223 -6.60 -7.34 -42.45
C PRO A 223 -6.60 -8.34 -41.29
N GLU A 224 -7.13 -9.54 -41.53
CA GLU A 224 -6.99 -10.66 -40.58
C GLU A 224 -5.51 -10.94 -40.25
N GLU A 225 -5.27 -11.48 -39.06
CA GLU A 225 -3.92 -11.77 -38.53
C GLU A 225 -3.01 -10.54 -38.34
N THR A 226 -3.57 -9.34 -38.39
CA THR A 226 -2.85 -8.09 -38.09
C THR A 226 -3.51 -7.31 -36.96
N VAL A 227 -2.73 -6.51 -36.24
CA VAL A 227 -3.20 -5.63 -35.15
C VAL A 227 -2.91 -4.17 -35.49
N PRO A 228 -3.83 -3.22 -35.20
CA PRO A 228 -3.65 -1.81 -35.49
C PRO A 228 -2.72 -1.16 -34.45
N ILE A 229 -1.60 -0.60 -34.93
CA ILE A 229 -0.62 0.09 -34.09
C ILE A 229 -0.42 1.51 -34.62
N ARG A 230 -0.63 2.53 -33.78
CA ARG A 230 -0.36 3.92 -34.15
C ARG A 230 1.15 4.11 -34.37
N ARG A 231 1.51 4.59 -35.56
CA ARG A 231 2.90 4.87 -35.95
C ARG A 231 3.47 6.03 -35.14
N ILE A 232 4.66 5.84 -34.61
CA ILE A 232 5.42 6.89 -33.93
C ILE A 232 6.26 7.63 -34.97
N ARG A 233 6.13 8.96 -35.04
CA ARG A 233 6.82 9.79 -36.03
C ARG A 233 8.13 10.34 -35.47
N ARG A 234 8.99 10.82 -36.37
CA ARG A 234 10.25 11.47 -35.96
C ARG A 234 9.97 12.67 -35.04
N GLU A 235 9.01 13.52 -35.43
CA GLU A 235 8.56 14.65 -34.62
C GLU A 235 8.08 14.27 -33.22
N ASP A 236 7.51 13.08 -33.02
CA ASP A 236 7.09 12.60 -31.69
C ASP A 236 8.28 12.37 -30.76
N LEU A 237 9.39 11.83 -31.28
CA LEU A 237 10.61 11.62 -30.50
C LEU A 237 11.39 12.92 -30.28
N LEU A 238 11.31 13.87 -31.21
CA LEU A 238 12.01 15.17 -31.11
C LEU A 238 11.35 16.10 -30.08
N ARG A 239 10.03 15.98 -29.89
CA ARG A 239 9.28 16.76 -28.88
C ARG A 239 9.45 16.21 -27.46
N ALA A 240 9.93 14.98 -27.31
CA ALA A 240 10.08 14.35 -26.01
C ALA A 240 11.30 14.88 -25.26
N ASN A 241 11.15 15.13 -23.95
CA ASN A 241 12.26 15.57 -23.09
C ASN A 241 13.44 14.56 -23.04
N SER A 242 13.19 13.29 -23.37
CA SER A 242 14.23 12.26 -23.47
C SER A 242 13.78 11.12 -24.38
N ILE A 243 14.57 10.82 -25.41
CA ILE A 243 14.32 9.68 -26.33
C ILE A 243 14.29 8.34 -25.57
N HIS A 244 15.12 8.20 -24.53
CA HIS A 244 15.17 6.98 -23.70
C HIS A 244 13.96 6.82 -22.81
N ARG A 245 13.33 7.93 -22.39
CA ARG A 245 12.13 7.94 -21.55
C ARG A 245 10.84 8.19 -22.33
N PHE A 246 10.90 8.23 -23.67
CA PHE A 246 9.70 8.41 -24.50
C PHE A 246 8.62 7.39 -24.15
N GLY A 247 7.39 7.88 -23.94
CA GLY A 247 6.25 7.05 -23.55
C GLY A 247 6.20 6.66 -22.07
N ARG A 248 7.18 7.03 -21.24
CA ARG A 248 7.14 6.74 -19.79
C ARG A 248 6.42 7.84 -19.02
N LYS A 249 5.70 7.46 -17.97
CA LYS A 249 5.20 8.42 -16.98
C LYS A 249 6.39 9.03 -16.20
N PRO A 250 6.35 10.33 -15.84
CA PRO A 250 7.31 10.93 -14.92
C PRO A 250 7.36 10.17 -13.59
N GLN A 251 8.54 10.00 -12.99
CA GLN A 251 8.68 9.30 -11.71
C GLN A 251 7.82 9.96 -10.62
N GLU A 252 7.17 9.15 -9.79
CA GLU A 252 6.49 9.66 -8.59
C GLU A 252 7.54 10.00 -7.52
N ILE A 253 7.63 11.28 -7.17
CA ILE A 253 8.51 11.79 -6.12
C ILE A 253 7.63 12.12 -4.91
N ASP A 254 7.84 11.37 -3.83
CA ASP A 254 7.18 11.63 -2.55
C ASP A 254 7.79 12.86 -1.87
N VAL A 255 6.95 13.84 -1.55
CA VAL A 255 7.35 15.11 -0.92
C VAL A 255 7.10 15.09 0.60
N SER A 256 6.65 13.95 1.16
CA SER A 256 6.32 13.78 2.59
C SER A 256 7.47 14.07 3.59
N LYS A 257 8.69 14.36 3.13
CA LYS A 257 9.83 14.78 3.96
C LYS A 257 10.00 16.30 4.15
N SER A 258 9.20 17.16 3.51
CA SER A 258 9.27 18.61 3.78
C SER A 258 8.18 19.05 4.76
N ASN A 259 8.61 19.50 5.93
CA ASN A 259 7.76 20.18 6.91
C ASN A 259 6.92 21.30 6.27
N THR A 260 5.68 21.40 6.78
CA THR A 260 4.68 22.47 6.64
C THR A 260 4.02 22.69 5.27
N THR A 261 2.75 22.29 5.17
CA THR A 261 1.62 23.23 4.95
C THR A 261 0.27 22.51 5.14
N ASN A 262 -0.66 23.21 5.77
CA ASN A 262 -2.02 22.78 6.06
C ASN A 262 -2.75 22.34 4.78
N GLN A 263 -3.14 21.08 4.71
CA GLN A 263 -4.01 20.56 3.66
C GLN A 263 -5.43 20.45 4.24
N GLU A 264 -6.21 21.52 4.12
CA GLU A 264 -7.65 21.52 4.41
C GLU A 264 -8.41 20.85 3.23
N ASP A 265 -9.39 20.00 3.59
CA ASP A 265 -10.55 19.59 2.78
C ASP A 265 -10.37 18.81 1.47
N GLY A 266 -9.56 17.75 1.47
CA GLY A 266 -9.76 16.62 0.57
C GLY A 266 -10.53 15.50 1.26
N HIS A 267 -11.73 15.11 0.79
CA HIS A 267 -12.35 13.83 1.17
C HIS A 267 -11.52 12.70 0.56
N PHE A 268 -10.47 12.28 1.25
CA PHE A 268 -9.73 11.06 0.91
C PHE A 268 -10.66 9.86 1.13
N PRO A 269 -10.55 8.79 0.34
CA PRO A 269 -11.26 7.58 0.65
C PRO A 269 -10.76 7.04 1.98
N PHE A 270 -11.68 6.98 2.93
CA PHE A 270 -11.46 6.36 4.21
C PHE A 270 -11.68 4.87 4.02
N ILE A 271 -10.66 4.05 4.22
CA ILE A 271 -10.95 2.69 4.66
C ILE A 271 -11.13 2.86 6.14
N ASN A 272 -12.31 2.50 6.63
CA ASN A 272 -12.48 2.34 8.05
C ASN A 272 -11.98 3.63 8.79
N ASN A 273 -12.53 4.83 8.55
CA ASN A 273 -12.05 6.16 9.03
C ASN A 273 -10.55 6.51 9.04
N THR A 274 -9.64 5.68 8.54
CA THR A 274 -8.25 6.09 8.36
C THR A 274 -8.19 6.94 7.12
N LYS A 275 -7.76 8.21 7.25
CA LYS A 275 -7.38 8.99 6.09
C LYS A 275 -6.27 8.21 5.39
N LEU A 276 -6.56 7.60 4.23
CA LEU A 276 -5.52 7.01 3.42
C LEU A 276 -4.61 8.17 3.02
N ASN A 277 -3.46 8.29 3.69
CA ASN A 277 -2.47 9.28 3.33
C ASN A 277 -1.80 8.78 2.04
N PHE A 278 -2.44 9.07 0.92
CA PHE A 278 -1.78 8.98 -0.37
C PHE A 278 -0.60 9.95 -0.33
N PRO A 279 0.62 9.48 -0.65
CA PRO A 279 1.78 10.34 -0.65
C PRO A 279 1.50 11.57 -1.50
N THR A 280 1.84 12.75 -0.97
CA THR A 280 1.73 13.99 -1.72
C THR A 280 2.79 13.97 -2.82
N MET A 281 2.37 13.55 -4.01
CA MET A 281 3.25 13.50 -5.16
C MET A 281 3.57 14.91 -5.65
N ALA A 282 4.86 15.17 -5.90
CA ALA A 282 5.30 16.37 -6.59
C ALA A 282 4.71 16.43 -8.00
N ASN A 283 4.33 17.63 -8.45
CA ASN A 283 3.87 17.89 -9.82
C ASN A 283 2.64 17.06 -10.27
N ARG A 284 1.92 16.42 -9.33
CA ARG A 284 0.78 15.54 -9.61
C ARG A 284 -0.39 15.86 -8.68
N SER A 285 -1.59 15.76 -9.23
CA SER A 285 -2.85 15.80 -8.49
C SER A 285 -3.81 14.77 -9.04
N ALA A 286 -4.63 14.17 -8.19
CA ALA A 286 -5.56 13.11 -8.57
C ALA A 286 -6.89 13.27 -7.82
N ALA A 287 -7.97 12.83 -8.46
CA ALA A 287 -9.29 12.70 -7.88
C ALA A 287 -9.80 11.30 -8.20
N ILE A 288 -9.83 10.42 -7.19
CA ILE A 288 -10.05 8.98 -7.36
C ILE A 288 -11.05 8.43 -6.34
N LEU A 289 -11.81 7.44 -6.78
CA LEU A 289 -12.52 6.45 -5.98
C LEU A 289 -11.62 5.22 -5.85
N VAL A 290 -11.56 4.59 -4.68
CA VAL A 290 -10.68 3.44 -4.44
C VAL A 290 -11.42 2.34 -3.69
N THR A 291 -11.02 1.10 -3.94
CA THR A 291 -11.35 -0.05 -3.10
C THR A 291 -10.12 -0.88 -2.83
N LEU A 292 -10.08 -1.50 -1.64
CA LEU A 292 -8.98 -2.32 -1.14
C LEU A 292 -9.51 -3.34 -0.13
N GLY A 293 -8.68 -4.30 0.30
CA GLY A 293 -9.09 -5.31 1.27
C GLY A 293 -9.66 -6.59 0.67
N TYR A 294 -9.53 -6.80 -0.65
CA TYR A 294 -9.87 -8.04 -1.34
C TYR A 294 -8.81 -8.39 -2.39
N ASN A 295 -8.80 -9.65 -2.83
CA ASN A 295 -8.06 -10.08 -4.01
C ASN A 295 -8.91 -9.83 -5.26
N TYR A 296 -8.78 -8.64 -5.83
CA TYR A 296 -9.52 -8.24 -7.02
C TYR A 296 -8.94 -8.92 -8.25
N ILE A 297 -9.79 -9.61 -9.01
CA ILE A 297 -9.43 -10.23 -10.30
C ILE A 297 -9.94 -9.40 -11.48
N GLY A 298 -10.45 -8.19 -11.23
CA GLY A 298 -10.86 -7.29 -12.29
C GLY A 298 -11.54 -6.03 -11.80
N ALA A 299 -11.71 -5.09 -12.73
CA ALA A 299 -12.39 -3.83 -12.53
C ALA A 299 -13.03 -3.38 -13.84
N LYS A 300 -14.20 -2.73 -13.75
CA LYS A 300 -14.95 -2.16 -14.87
C LYS A 300 -15.38 -0.76 -14.52
N GLY A 301 -15.51 0.12 -15.51
CA GLY A 301 -16.09 1.44 -15.32
C GLY A 301 -16.55 2.06 -16.63
N ASP A 302 -17.67 2.77 -16.56
CA ASP A 302 -18.09 3.71 -17.58
C ASP A 302 -17.42 5.06 -17.33
N ILE A 303 -16.60 5.51 -18.27
CA ILE A 303 -15.82 6.74 -18.19
C ILE A 303 -16.39 7.73 -19.21
N ASN A 304 -16.90 8.86 -18.74
CA ASN A 304 -17.35 9.94 -19.62
C ASN A 304 -16.15 10.53 -20.38
N VAL A 305 -16.32 10.82 -21.68
CA VAL A 305 -15.24 11.26 -22.58
C VAL A 305 -15.28 12.78 -22.76
N TRP A 306 -14.28 13.49 -22.24
CA TRP A 306 -14.09 14.92 -22.44
C TRP A 306 -12.76 15.22 -23.12
N ASN A 307 -12.62 16.40 -23.71
CA ASN A 307 -11.35 16.94 -24.17
C ASN A 307 -10.92 18.16 -23.32
N PRO A 308 -10.40 17.94 -22.10
CA PRO A 308 -9.98 19.02 -21.23
C PRO A 308 -8.78 19.80 -21.81
N ASN A 309 -8.72 21.11 -21.53
CA ASN A 309 -7.56 21.91 -21.88
C ASN A 309 -6.35 21.51 -21.03
N VAL A 310 -5.24 21.20 -21.69
CA VAL A 310 -3.91 21.07 -21.09
C VAL A 310 -3.19 22.40 -21.37
N GLU A 311 -2.40 22.98 -20.46
CA GLU A 311 -1.80 24.32 -20.68
C GLU A 311 -0.48 24.22 -21.45
N ALA A 312 0.47 23.42 -20.97
CA ALA A 312 1.76 23.21 -21.62
C ALA A 312 1.87 21.85 -22.31
N ASP A 313 2.90 21.66 -23.14
CA ASP A 313 3.05 20.42 -23.92
C ASP A 313 3.60 19.27 -23.07
N ASP A 314 4.35 19.55 -22.01
CA ASP A 314 4.92 18.59 -21.05
C ASP A 314 3.95 18.20 -19.92
N GLU A 315 2.72 18.68 -19.98
CA GLU A 315 1.64 18.37 -19.05
C GLU A 315 0.71 17.29 -19.62
N PHE A 316 0.01 16.56 -18.75
CA PHE A 316 -1.02 15.63 -19.20
C PHE A 316 -2.16 15.50 -18.20
N THR A 317 -3.30 15.03 -18.71
CA THR A 317 -4.48 14.66 -17.92
C THR A 317 -5.05 13.32 -18.36
N THR A 318 -5.73 12.64 -17.44
CA THR A 318 -6.25 11.28 -17.61
C THR A 318 -7.57 11.10 -16.87
N ALA A 319 -8.44 10.25 -17.40
CA ALA A 319 -9.45 9.53 -16.62
C ALA A 319 -9.32 8.03 -16.91
N GLN A 320 -9.14 7.22 -15.87
CA GLN A 320 -8.68 5.84 -15.99
C GLN A 320 -9.08 4.96 -14.79
N ILE A 321 -8.85 3.67 -14.97
CA ILE A 321 -8.91 2.64 -13.94
C ILE A 321 -7.47 2.21 -13.63
N TRP A 322 -7.13 2.02 -12.36
CA TRP A 322 -5.88 1.40 -11.92
C TRP A 322 -6.17 0.08 -11.22
N LEU A 323 -5.41 -0.96 -11.56
CA LEU A 323 -5.27 -2.18 -10.77
C LEU A 323 -3.84 -2.24 -10.25
N LYS A 324 -3.67 -2.14 -8.94
CA LYS A 324 -2.37 -2.10 -8.27
C LYS A 324 -2.17 -3.31 -7.36
N ALA A 325 -0.94 -3.75 -7.23
CA ALA A 325 -0.52 -4.73 -6.23
C ALA A 325 0.96 -4.57 -5.87
N GLY A 326 1.30 -4.85 -4.61
CA GLY A 326 2.64 -4.66 -4.06
C GLY A 326 2.77 -3.38 -3.22
N PRO A 327 3.95 -3.16 -2.61
CA PRO A 327 4.19 -2.05 -1.70
C PRO A 327 4.23 -0.69 -2.43
N TRP A 328 3.83 0.40 -1.77
CA TRP A 328 3.71 1.74 -2.39
C TRP A 328 4.98 2.26 -3.09
N ASP A 329 6.15 1.93 -2.56
CA ASP A 329 7.43 2.31 -3.13
C ASP A 329 7.91 1.37 -4.23
N ASN A 330 7.25 0.23 -4.48
CA ASN A 330 7.61 -0.73 -5.52
C ASN A 330 6.41 -1.59 -5.98
N PHE A 331 5.29 -0.97 -6.34
CA PHE A 331 4.08 -1.65 -6.78
C PHE A 331 4.10 -1.89 -8.28
N GLU A 332 3.32 -2.90 -8.66
CA GLU A 332 2.87 -3.15 -10.02
C GLU A 332 1.53 -2.46 -10.25
N SER A 333 1.34 -1.90 -11.43
CA SER A 333 0.10 -1.22 -11.82
C SER A 333 -0.27 -1.55 -13.26
N LEU A 334 -1.55 -1.79 -13.49
CA LEU A 334 -2.19 -1.90 -14.81
C LEU A 334 -3.25 -0.82 -14.93
N GLU A 335 -3.22 -0.10 -16.04
CA GLU A 335 -3.95 1.16 -16.19
C GLU A 335 -4.55 1.29 -17.57
N SER A 336 -5.80 1.74 -17.65
CA SER A 336 -6.42 2.08 -18.93
C SER A 336 -7.58 3.05 -18.78
N GLY A 337 -7.79 3.86 -19.82
CA GLY A 337 -8.79 4.92 -19.86
C GLY A 337 -8.54 5.84 -21.04
N TRP A 338 -8.87 7.12 -20.89
CA TRP A 338 -8.51 8.16 -21.87
C TRP A 338 -7.53 9.19 -21.29
N THR A 339 -6.72 9.79 -22.16
CA THR A 339 -5.73 10.81 -21.82
C THR A 339 -5.66 11.93 -22.85
N VAL A 340 -5.25 13.13 -22.43
CA VAL A 340 -4.77 14.21 -23.30
C VAL A 340 -3.31 14.46 -22.92
N ASN A 341 -2.38 14.21 -23.84
CA ASN A 341 -0.94 14.26 -23.60
C ASN A 341 -0.19 14.74 -24.85
N PRO A 342 0.05 16.07 -24.99
CA PRO A 342 0.67 16.64 -26.20
C PRO A 342 2.12 16.20 -26.39
N GLN A 343 2.89 16.05 -25.31
CA GLN A 343 4.26 15.53 -25.41
C GLN A 343 4.28 14.16 -26.09
N LEU A 344 3.38 13.25 -25.70
CA LEU A 344 3.33 11.89 -26.25
C LEU A 344 2.75 11.83 -27.67
N TYR A 345 1.62 12.50 -27.92
CA TYR A 345 0.86 12.30 -29.17
C TYR A 345 1.00 13.42 -30.21
N GLY A 346 1.47 14.59 -29.80
CA GLY A 346 1.68 15.75 -30.68
C GLY A 346 0.44 16.61 -30.90
N ASP A 347 -0.65 16.31 -30.20
CA ASP A 347 -1.87 17.09 -30.19
C ASP A 347 -2.54 17.11 -28.81
N ARG A 348 -3.59 17.93 -28.70
CA ARG A 348 -4.45 18.04 -27.52
C ARG A 348 -5.78 17.32 -27.74
N ARG A 349 -5.77 16.14 -28.39
CA ARG A 349 -6.97 15.31 -28.56
C ARG A 349 -7.06 14.25 -27.47
N THR A 350 -8.29 13.90 -27.09
CA THR A 350 -8.58 12.78 -26.17
C THR A 350 -8.31 11.44 -26.84
N ARG A 351 -7.41 10.65 -26.26
CA ARG A 351 -6.91 9.39 -26.83
C ARG A 351 -7.09 8.25 -25.84
N PHE A 352 -7.50 7.08 -26.34
CA PHE A 352 -7.61 5.87 -25.53
C PHE A 352 -6.22 5.27 -25.30
N PHE A 353 -5.89 4.90 -24.06
CA PHE A 353 -4.56 4.39 -23.75
C PHE A 353 -4.59 3.16 -22.84
N ALA A 354 -3.48 2.43 -22.87
CA ALA A 354 -3.13 1.43 -21.86
C ALA A 354 -1.77 1.78 -21.26
N HIS A 355 -1.56 1.46 -19.99
CA HIS A 355 -0.29 1.68 -19.31
C HIS A 355 -0.05 0.53 -18.31
N TRP A 356 1.22 0.23 -18.05
CA TRP A 356 1.59 -0.68 -16.97
C TRP A 356 2.93 -0.28 -16.38
N THR A 357 3.24 -0.68 -15.15
CA THR A 357 4.58 -0.59 -14.54
C THR A 357 4.79 -1.74 -13.56
N LYS A 358 6.05 -2.12 -13.31
CA LYS A 358 6.42 -3.12 -12.28
C LYS A 358 7.17 -2.55 -11.08
N ASP A 359 7.45 -1.26 -11.07
CA ASP A 359 8.37 -0.65 -10.11
C ASP A 359 7.98 0.78 -9.72
N SER A 360 6.68 1.03 -9.53
CA SER A 360 6.14 2.36 -9.17
C SER A 360 6.65 3.48 -10.10
N TYR A 361 6.65 3.26 -11.42
CA TYR A 361 7.06 4.24 -12.43
C TYR A 361 8.54 4.69 -12.34
N LYS A 362 9.41 3.95 -11.66
CA LYS A 362 10.83 4.32 -11.52
C LYS A 362 11.60 4.09 -12.82
N THR A 363 11.67 2.85 -13.27
CA THR A 363 12.47 2.44 -14.43
C THR A 363 11.66 1.68 -15.46
N THR A 364 10.44 1.25 -15.15
CA THR A 364 9.61 0.46 -16.04
C THR A 364 8.23 1.06 -16.25
N GLY A 365 7.63 0.66 -17.35
CA GLY A 365 6.29 1.08 -17.71
C GLY A 365 6.24 2.18 -18.73
N CYS A 366 5.20 2.13 -19.56
CA CYS A 366 5.01 3.05 -20.65
C CYS A 366 3.55 3.08 -21.11
N PHE A 367 3.18 4.16 -21.79
CA PHE A 367 1.93 4.29 -22.49
C PHE A 367 1.93 3.45 -23.77
N ASP A 368 0.77 2.84 -24.03
CA ASP A 368 0.46 2.06 -25.21
C ASP A 368 1.50 0.95 -25.48
N LEU A 369 2.04 0.92 -26.70
CA LEU A 369 3.07 -0.03 -27.14
C LEU A 369 4.44 0.63 -27.28
N THR A 370 4.66 1.78 -26.63
CA THR A 370 5.97 2.47 -26.69
C THR A 370 7.09 1.69 -25.99
N CYS A 371 6.73 0.63 -25.27
CA CYS A 371 7.61 -0.41 -24.76
C CYS A 371 6.90 -1.77 -24.82
N SER A 372 7.68 -2.85 -24.80
CA SER A 372 7.19 -4.23 -24.85
C SER A 372 6.55 -4.64 -23.52
N GLY A 373 5.39 -5.30 -23.54
CA GLY A 373 4.76 -5.85 -22.32
C GLY A 373 3.24 -6.07 -22.40
N PHE A 374 2.59 -5.55 -23.45
CA PHE A 374 1.18 -5.77 -23.72
C PHE A 374 1.00 -6.47 -25.06
N VAL A 375 0.23 -7.56 -25.08
CA VAL A 375 -0.06 -8.35 -26.29
C VAL A 375 -1.41 -7.92 -26.85
N LEU A 376 -1.41 -7.25 -28.01
CA LEU A 376 -2.63 -6.93 -28.76
C LEU A 376 -3.15 -8.14 -29.52
N THR A 377 -4.48 -8.24 -29.57
CA THR A 377 -5.20 -9.31 -30.27
C THR A 377 -6.40 -8.79 -31.07
N GLY A 378 -6.95 -7.63 -30.70
CA GLY A 378 -8.09 -7.02 -31.37
C GLY A 378 -7.72 -6.16 -32.58
N THR A 379 -8.65 -6.05 -33.54
CA THR A 379 -8.52 -5.26 -34.77
C THR A 379 -9.32 -3.95 -34.75
N GLU A 380 -10.17 -3.77 -33.74
CA GLU A 380 -11.20 -2.72 -33.73
C GLU A 380 -10.71 -1.44 -33.08
N ILE A 381 -9.80 -1.53 -32.10
CA ILE A 381 -9.32 -0.42 -31.29
C ILE A 381 -7.80 -0.38 -31.33
N ALA A 382 -7.25 0.79 -31.66
CA ALA A 382 -5.83 1.09 -31.62
C ALA A 382 -5.50 1.85 -30.32
N LEU A 383 -4.50 1.40 -29.57
CA LEU A 383 -3.97 2.16 -28.44
C LEU A 383 -3.33 3.47 -28.94
N GLY A 384 -3.57 4.55 -28.22
CA GLY A 384 -3.19 5.92 -28.60
C GLY A 384 -4.09 6.57 -29.65
N GLY A 385 -5.11 5.87 -30.18
CA GLY A 385 -6.02 6.44 -31.19
C GLY A 385 -7.03 7.45 -30.61
N ALA A 386 -7.37 8.48 -31.40
CA ALA A 386 -8.31 9.52 -31.00
C ALA A 386 -9.75 8.98 -30.83
N ILE A 387 -10.42 9.45 -29.79
CA ILE A 387 -11.81 9.09 -29.46
C ILE A 387 -12.74 10.20 -29.96
N GLU A 388 -13.70 9.85 -30.82
CA GLU A 388 -14.76 10.75 -31.26
C GLU A 388 -16.11 10.01 -31.37
N PRO A 389 -17.23 10.67 -31.05
CA PRO A 389 -17.38 12.05 -30.56
C PRO A 389 -17.05 12.20 -29.05
N ILE A 390 -16.88 13.45 -28.61
CA ILE A 390 -16.63 13.84 -27.20
C ILE A 390 -17.82 14.56 -26.59
N SER A 391 -17.93 14.53 -25.26
CA SER A 391 -18.95 15.26 -24.51
C SER A 391 -18.76 16.77 -24.60
N SER A 392 -19.86 17.52 -24.49
CA SER A 392 -19.85 18.99 -24.44
C SER A 392 -20.72 19.51 -23.30
N HIS A 393 -20.46 20.74 -22.85
CA HIS A 393 -21.29 21.41 -21.85
C HIS A 393 -22.72 21.55 -22.37
N PHE A 394 -23.71 21.17 -21.54
CA PHE A 394 -25.14 21.20 -21.84
C PHE A 394 -25.57 20.47 -23.13
N GLY A 395 -24.68 19.66 -23.71
CA GLY A 395 -24.94 18.87 -24.92
C GLY A 395 -24.94 17.36 -24.66
N GLN A 396 -24.89 16.60 -25.76
CA GLN A 396 -24.87 15.14 -25.69
C GLN A 396 -23.64 14.64 -24.93
N GLN A 397 -23.87 13.80 -23.92
CA GLN A 397 -22.82 13.13 -23.18
C GLN A 397 -22.45 11.80 -23.85
N TYR A 398 -21.15 11.52 -23.88
CA TYR A 398 -20.56 10.33 -24.45
C TYR A 398 -19.69 9.62 -23.42
N LYS A 399 -19.69 8.29 -23.43
CA LYS A 399 -18.90 7.46 -22.52
C LYS A 399 -18.21 6.32 -23.24
N ILE A 400 -17.08 5.88 -22.68
CA ILE A 400 -16.45 4.60 -22.99
C ILE A 400 -16.60 3.66 -21.80
N THR A 401 -16.77 2.38 -22.06
CA THR A 401 -16.71 1.36 -21.02
C THR A 401 -15.34 0.71 -21.08
N VAL A 402 -14.61 0.71 -19.98
CA VAL A 402 -13.27 0.09 -19.87
C VAL A 402 -13.33 -0.99 -18.82
N GLY A 403 -12.76 -2.15 -19.12
CA GLY A 403 -12.65 -3.24 -18.16
C GLY A 403 -11.29 -3.93 -18.23
N ILE A 404 -10.72 -4.24 -17.08
CA ILE A 404 -9.48 -5.00 -16.96
C ILE A 404 -9.75 -6.22 -16.08
N TYR A 405 -9.46 -7.42 -16.57
CA TYR A 405 -9.82 -8.67 -15.88
C TYR A 405 -8.76 -9.74 -16.01
N MET A 406 -8.43 -10.43 -14.92
CA MET A 406 -7.51 -11.56 -14.95
C MET A 406 -8.23 -12.83 -15.40
N ASP A 407 -7.66 -13.53 -16.37
CA ASP A 407 -8.04 -14.90 -16.68
C ASP A 407 -7.50 -15.86 -15.62
N PRO A 408 -8.35 -16.52 -14.81
CA PRO A 408 -7.90 -17.36 -13.70
C PRO A 408 -7.15 -18.62 -14.17
N LYS A 409 -7.27 -19.03 -15.45
CA LYS A 409 -6.54 -20.19 -15.98
C LYS A 409 -5.13 -19.85 -16.45
N THR A 410 -4.95 -18.65 -16.99
CA THR A 410 -3.68 -18.24 -17.62
C THR A 410 -2.96 -17.13 -16.86
N SER A 411 -3.61 -16.53 -15.87
CA SER A 411 -3.19 -15.30 -15.17
C SER A 411 -2.95 -14.11 -16.11
N ASN A 412 -3.54 -14.12 -17.31
CA ASN A 412 -3.43 -13.01 -18.25
C ASN A 412 -4.46 -11.93 -17.92
N TRP A 413 -4.04 -10.67 -17.76
CA TRP A 413 -4.96 -9.55 -17.56
C TRP A 413 -5.45 -9.01 -18.89
N TRP A 414 -6.71 -9.26 -19.21
CA TRP A 414 -7.39 -8.80 -20.41
C TRP A 414 -7.92 -7.39 -20.26
N LEU A 415 -7.58 -6.53 -21.22
CA LEU A 415 -8.19 -5.22 -21.42
C LEU A 415 -9.35 -5.32 -22.40
N LYS A 416 -10.50 -4.80 -22.01
CA LYS A 416 -11.73 -4.73 -22.80
C LYS A 416 -12.21 -3.28 -22.96
N TYR A 417 -12.86 -3.02 -24.08
CA TYR A 417 -13.42 -1.72 -24.43
C TYR A 417 -14.86 -1.82 -24.94
N GLY A 418 -15.69 -0.83 -24.59
CA GLY A 418 -17.09 -0.77 -25.01
C GLY A 418 -17.91 -1.97 -24.51
N LYS A 419 -18.68 -2.60 -25.41
CA LYS A 419 -19.48 -3.80 -25.12
C LYS A 419 -18.60 -5.05 -25.09
N ASP A 420 -17.63 -5.08 -24.17
CA ASP A 420 -16.72 -6.19 -23.92
C ASP A 420 -15.80 -6.60 -25.10
N ILE A 421 -15.44 -5.66 -25.97
CA ILE A 421 -14.50 -5.91 -27.07
C ILE A 421 -13.10 -6.16 -26.50
N PRO A 422 -12.51 -7.37 -26.65
CA PRO A 422 -11.17 -7.64 -26.16
C PRO A 422 -10.13 -6.93 -27.03
N ILE A 423 -9.28 -6.13 -26.39
CA ILE A 423 -8.19 -5.41 -27.06
C ILE A 423 -6.92 -6.25 -27.06
N GLY A 424 -6.58 -6.79 -25.89
CA GLY A 424 -5.32 -7.48 -25.65
C GLY A 424 -5.14 -7.79 -24.17
N TYR A 425 -3.95 -8.26 -23.79
CA TYR A 425 -3.68 -8.63 -22.42
C TYR A 425 -2.23 -8.41 -21.97
N TRP A 426 -2.05 -8.27 -20.66
CA TRP A 426 -0.75 -8.33 -19.99
C TRP A 426 -0.46 -9.75 -19.50
N PRO A 427 0.64 -10.40 -19.93
CA PRO A 427 1.03 -11.72 -19.47
C PRO A 427 1.61 -11.71 -18.05
N ALA A 428 0.74 -11.58 -17.04
CA ALA A 428 1.16 -11.32 -15.66
C ALA A 428 2.06 -12.42 -15.09
N ALA A 429 1.77 -13.69 -15.38
CA ALA A 429 2.61 -14.82 -14.94
C ALA A 429 4.08 -14.72 -15.40
N THR A 430 4.34 -13.99 -16.49
CA THR A 430 5.68 -13.84 -17.08
C THR A 430 6.31 -12.49 -16.75
N LEU A 431 5.52 -11.42 -16.67
CA LEU A 431 6.02 -10.05 -16.53
C LEU A 431 5.96 -9.48 -15.10
N MET A 432 5.15 -10.10 -14.23
CA MET A 432 4.73 -9.53 -12.94
C MET A 432 4.95 -10.51 -11.78
N SER A 433 5.21 -9.97 -10.60
CA SER A 433 5.43 -10.67 -9.35
C SER A 433 4.20 -10.65 -8.46
N TYR A 434 3.52 -9.50 -8.37
CA TYR A 434 2.35 -9.29 -7.53
C TYR A 434 1.04 -9.52 -8.30
N LEU A 435 0.86 -8.83 -9.43
CA LEU A 435 -0.33 -8.91 -10.26
C LEU A 435 -0.49 -10.26 -10.98
N LYS A 436 0.46 -11.20 -10.87
CA LYS A 436 0.28 -12.56 -11.38
C LYS A 436 -0.82 -13.37 -10.67
N GLN A 437 -1.22 -12.93 -9.47
CA GLN A 437 -2.25 -13.60 -8.65
C GLN A 437 -3.55 -12.80 -8.56
N SER A 438 -3.46 -11.54 -8.15
CA SER A 438 -4.61 -10.64 -7.96
C SER A 438 -4.12 -9.19 -7.82
N SER A 439 -5.03 -8.25 -8.01
CA SER A 439 -4.87 -6.87 -7.55
C SER A 439 -5.32 -6.75 -6.10
N THR A 440 -4.62 -5.95 -5.29
CA THR A 440 -4.97 -5.67 -3.89
C THR A 440 -5.60 -4.29 -3.70
N LEU A 441 -5.59 -3.47 -4.75
CA LEU A 441 -6.00 -2.09 -4.76
C LEU A 441 -6.55 -1.73 -6.15
N VAL A 442 -7.78 -1.24 -6.21
CA VAL A 442 -8.40 -0.77 -7.45
C VAL A 442 -8.78 0.69 -7.30
N GLU A 443 -8.42 1.52 -8.28
CA GLU A 443 -8.79 2.94 -8.32
C GLU A 443 -9.57 3.26 -9.59
N TRP A 444 -10.52 4.19 -9.51
CA TRP A 444 -11.22 4.81 -10.64
C TRP A 444 -11.17 6.31 -10.50
N GLY A 445 -10.92 7.06 -11.58
CA GLY A 445 -10.95 8.51 -11.51
C GLY A 445 -9.98 9.14 -12.47
N GLY A 446 -9.40 10.28 -12.10
CA GLY A 446 -8.50 11.03 -12.97
C GLY A 446 -7.24 11.53 -12.28
N GLN A 447 -6.20 11.77 -13.09
CA GLN A 447 -4.93 12.31 -12.65
C GLN A 447 -4.44 13.36 -13.63
N VAL A 448 -3.86 14.43 -13.10
CA VAL A 448 -3.12 15.45 -13.85
C VAL A 448 -1.65 15.47 -13.44
N TYR A 449 -0.79 15.79 -14.40
CA TYR A 449 0.62 16.08 -14.19
C TYR A 449 0.94 17.47 -14.73
N SER A 450 1.56 18.30 -13.90
CA SER A 450 2.16 19.56 -14.31
C SER A 450 3.23 20.01 -13.33
N PRO A 451 4.36 20.57 -13.81
CA PRO A 451 5.37 21.20 -12.95
C PRO A 451 4.83 22.31 -12.06
N ASN A 452 3.67 22.91 -12.39
CA ASN A 452 3.06 24.03 -11.67
C ASN A 452 2.02 23.58 -10.63
N VAL A 453 1.69 22.29 -10.55
CA VAL A 453 0.77 21.75 -9.53
C VAL A 453 1.33 22.03 -8.14
N LYS A 454 0.48 22.57 -7.26
CA LYS A 454 0.84 22.97 -5.88
C LYS A 454 1.93 24.05 -5.79
N LYS A 455 2.20 24.79 -6.86
CA LYS A 455 3.11 25.96 -6.89
C LYS A 455 2.33 27.26 -7.13
N LYS A 456 2.97 28.41 -6.89
CA LYS A 456 2.45 29.75 -7.22
C LYS A 456 3.36 30.42 -8.26
N PRO A 457 2.83 30.87 -9.42
CA PRO A 457 1.43 30.71 -9.86
C PRO A 457 1.06 29.24 -10.10
N HIS A 458 -0.20 28.87 -9.79
CA HIS A 458 -0.75 27.55 -10.10
C HIS A 458 -1.07 27.46 -11.61
N THR A 459 -1.39 26.27 -12.13
CA THR A 459 -1.95 26.10 -13.48
C THR A 459 -3.17 27.02 -13.68
N LYS A 460 -3.30 27.64 -14.85
CA LYS A 460 -4.43 28.52 -15.14
C LYS A 460 -5.71 27.71 -15.26
N THR A 461 -6.76 28.12 -14.54
CA THR A 461 -8.10 27.58 -14.79
C THR A 461 -8.66 28.25 -16.04
N PRO A 462 -9.27 27.49 -16.98
CA PRO A 462 -10.11 28.09 -18.00
C PRO A 462 -11.42 28.53 -17.33
N TRP A 463 -11.38 29.62 -16.57
CA TRP A 463 -12.60 30.32 -16.19
C TRP A 463 -12.91 31.30 -17.31
N GLU A 464 -13.59 30.82 -18.35
CA GLU A 464 -14.21 31.71 -19.30
C GLU A 464 -15.26 32.54 -18.55
N VAL A 465 -15.02 33.85 -18.56
CA VAL A 465 -15.93 34.92 -18.14
C VAL A 465 -17.33 34.76 -18.76
N GLU A 466 -17.48 33.95 -19.81
CA GLU A 466 -18.76 33.59 -20.44
C GLU A 466 -19.74 32.80 -19.54
N THR A 467 -19.26 31.96 -18.60
CA THR A 467 -20.17 31.15 -17.76
C THR A 467 -20.86 31.99 -16.69
N LEU A 468 -20.15 32.99 -16.13
CA LEU A 468 -20.74 33.96 -15.19
C LEU A 468 -21.74 34.87 -15.91
N LEU A 469 -21.48 35.28 -17.15
CA LEU A 469 -22.42 36.07 -17.95
C LEU A 469 -23.71 35.30 -18.28
N ARG A 470 -23.65 33.98 -18.47
CA ARG A 470 -24.85 33.16 -18.76
C ARG A 470 -25.64 32.73 -17.50
N VAL A 471 -24.98 32.57 -16.35
CA VAL A 471 -25.69 32.37 -15.08
C VAL A 471 -26.37 33.68 -14.63
N VAL A 472 -25.75 34.83 -14.88
CA VAL A 472 -26.40 36.14 -14.66
C VAL A 472 -27.58 36.33 -15.63
N SER A 473 -27.48 35.93 -16.90
CA SER A 473 -28.62 36.00 -17.83
C SER A 473 -29.75 35.00 -17.49
N ALA A 474 -29.46 33.87 -16.85
CA ALA A 474 -30.47 32.90 -16.41
C ALA A 474 -31.17 33.31 -15.10
N ILE A 475 -30.55 34.19 -14.30
CA ILE A 475 -31.13 34.74 -13.07
C ILE A 475 -32.04 35.95 -13.38
N GLU A 476 -31.77 36.70 -14.46
CA GLU A 476 -32.63 37.81 -14.90
C GLU A 476 -33.96 37.36 -15.56
N ASP A 477 -34.09 36.10 -15.99
CA ASP A 477 -35.31 35.56 -16.63
C ASP A 477 -36.30 34.89 -15.64
N CYS A 478 -36.04 34.88 -14.33
CA CYS A 478 -36.95 34.26 -13.33
C CYS A 478 -37.95 35.22 -12.67
N ASP A 479 -37.89 36.52 -12.95
CA ASP A 479 -38.86 37.50 -12.45
C ASP A 479 -39.84 37.93 -13.54
N THR A 480 -40.71 37.01 -13.98
CA THR A 480 -42.06 37.34 -14.50
C THR A 480 -42.80 36.06 -14.86
N TYR A 481 -43.79 35.64 -14.06
CA TYR A 481 -45.17 35.43 -14.48
C TYR A 481 -46.03 34.96 -13.28
N PRO A 482 -47.25 35.50 -13.10
CA PRO A 482 -48.06 35.29 -11.90
C PRO A 482 -49.03 34.12 -12.09
N PHE A 483 -49.23 33.29 -11.06
CA PHE A 483 -50.35 32.35 -11.04
C PHE A 483 -51.30 32.61 -9.87
N HIS A 484 -52.51 33.00 -10.26
CA HIS A 484 -53.71 33.19 -9.46
C HIS A 484 -54.20 31.87 -8.85
N LEU A 485 -54.61 31.96 -7.58
CA LEU A 485 -55.43 30.97 -6.87
C LEU A 485 -56.83 30.85 -7.48
N THR A 486 -57.37 29.62 -7.50
CA THR A 486 -58.78 29.35 -7.20
C THR A 486 -58.96 28.00 -6.49
N THR A 487 -60.03 27.95 -5.71
CA THR A 487 -60.36 27.14 -4.53
C THR A 487 -61.11 25.82 -4.78
N PHE A 488 -61.18 24.98 -3.72
CA PHE A 488 -62.23 24.02 -3.25
C PHE A 488 -61.64 22.62 -2.95
N GLY A 489 -61.76 21.98 -1.77
CA GLY A 489 -62.33 22.31 -0.46
C GLY A 489 -62.39 21.06 0.47
N ILE A 490 -62.33 21.30 1.81
CA ILE A 490 -63.07 20.59 2.90
C ILE A 490 -62.60 19.14 3.26
N LYS A 491 -62.33 18.66 4.51
CA LYS A 491 -62.57 19.06 5.93
C LYS A 491 -61.62 18.27 6.88
N ARG A 492 -61.34 18.83 8.07
CA ARG A 492 -60.79 18.15 9.29
C ARG A 492 -61.89 17.43 10.10
N PRO A 493 -61.57 16.57 11.09
CA PRO A 493 -61.47 17.02 12.50
C PRO A 493 -60.28 16.39 13.29
N LYS A 494 -59.46 17.19 13.98
CA LYS A 494 -59.44 17.56 15.43
C LYS A 494 -58.66 16.60 16.35
N MET A 495 -57.55 17.13 16.89
CA MET A 495 -56.92 16.73 18.15
C MET A 495 -57.75 17.19 19.36
N ALA A 496 -57.67 16.44 20.46
CA ALA A 496 -57.82 16.94 21.81
C ALA A 496 -56.70 16.38 22.71
N LYS A 497 -56.20 17.24 23.59
CA LYS A 497 -55.11 17.06 24.56
C LYS A 497 -55.45 16.02 25.64
N LEU A 498 -54.45 15.39 26.26
CA LEU A 498 -54.44 15.21 27.71
C LEU A 498 -53.02 15.09 28.28
N ASN A 499 -52.86 15.63 29.49
CA ASN A 499 -51.64 15.76 30.28
C ASN A 499 -51.58 14.68 31.37
N ILE A 500 -50.37 14.47 31.87
CA ILE A 500 -49.83 13.53 32.85
C ILE A 500 -50.65 13.42 34.16
N SER A 501 -50.82 12.19 34.69
CA SER A 501 -50.72 11.84 36.12
C SER A 501 -51.20 10.40 36.40
N ASN A 502 -50.38 9.64 37.16
CA ASN A 502 -50.62 8.32 37.78
C ASN A 502 -50.68 7.13 36.79
N LEU A 503 -49.64 6.30 36.64
CA LEU A 503 -48.99 5.44 37.63
C LEU A 503 -50.00 4.60 38.43
N PHE A 504 -49.72 3.30 38.48
CA PHE A 504 -50.42 2.23 39.20
C PHE A 504 -51.67 1.64 38.53
N LEU A 505 -51.53 0.38 38.10
CA LEU A 505 -52.48 -0.74 38.32
C LEU A 505 -52.79 -1.64 37.10
N MET A 506 -52.09 -1.54 35.96
CA MET A 506 -52.36 -2.44 34.80
C MET A 506 -51.11 -2.99 34.08
N LEU A 507 -50.01 -3.18 34.80
CA LEU A 507 -48.83 -3.93 34.33
C LEU A 507 -48.39 -5.00 35.34
N LEU A 508 -49.37 -5.55 36.08
CA LEU A 508 -49.20 -6.59 37.11
C LEU A 508 -49.81 -7.95 36.71
N LEU A 509 -50.10 -8.18 35.42
CA LEU A 509 -50.60 -9.46 34.90
C LEU A 509 -49.97 -9.87 33.54
N SER A 510 -48.67 -9.66 33.39
CA SER A 510 -47.83 -10.49 32.49
C SER A 510 -46.61 -11.09 33.20
N TYR A 511 -46.44 -10.83 34.50
CA TYR A 511 -45.72 -11.72 35.40
C TYR A 511 -46.57 -12.97 35.60
N LEU A 512 -46.38 -13.99 34.76
CA LEU A 512 -46.56 -15.43 35.01
C LEU A 512 -46.56 -16.20 33.67
N SER A 513 -45.43 -16.21 32.96
CA SER A 513 -44.94 -17.38 32.19
C SER A 513 -43.62 -17.03 31.53
N ASP A 514 -42.51 -17.30 32.21
CA ASP A 514 -41.34 -17.99 31.64
C ASP A 514 -40.30 -18.22 32.74
N GLY A 515 -40.67 -19.12 33.64
CA GLY A 515 -39.72 -19.85 34.46
C GLY A 515 -39.38 -21.18 33.78
N ALA A 516 -38.79 -21.13 32.58
CA ALA A 516 -38.19 -22.31 31.96
C ALA A 516 -36.76 -22.45 32.50
N ASN A 517 -36.64 -22.92 33.74
CA ASN A 517 -35.38 -23.39 34.30
C ASN A 517 -35.02 -24.69 33.56
N GLY A 518 -34.29 -24.57 32.43
CA GLY A 518 -33.75 -25.71 31.71
C GLY A 518 -32.76 -26.44 32.60
N LYS A 519 -33.18 -27.54 33.23
CA LYS A 519 -32.27 -28.45 33.92
C LYS A 519 -31.32 -29.04 32.87
N VAL A 520 -30.12 -28.47 32.78
CA VAL A 520 -28.97 -29.09 32.10
C VAL A 520 -28.85 -30.53 32.62
N SER A 521 -28.93 -31.52 31.72
CA SER A 521 -28.94 -32.92 32.13
C SER A 521 -27.55 -33.35 32.55
N PHE A 522 -27.41 -33.97 33.73
CA PHE A 522 -26.13 -34.53 34.21
C PHE A 522 -25.49 -35.48 33.18
N LYS A 523 -26.31 -36.19 32.38
CA LYS A 523 -25.82 -37.06 31.30
C LYS A 523 -25.15 -36.28 30.16
N GLU A 524 -25.62 -35.08 29.85
CA GLU A 524 -25.01 -34.23 28.81
C GLU A 524 -23.67 -33.68 29.27
N VAL A 525 -23.59 -33.26 30.53
CA VAL A 525 -22.35 -32.82 31.19
C VAL A 525 -21.32 -33.95 31.19
N ASP A 526 -21.68 -35.15 31.65
CA ASP A 526 -20.78 -36.31 31.69
C ASP A 526 -20.30 -36.71 30.28
N ARG A 527 -21.20 -36.68 29.28
CA ARG A 527 -20.85 -36.94 27.87
C ARG A 527 -19.83 -35.92 27.37
N LYS A 528 -20.03 -34.63 27.63
CA LYS A 528 -19.12 -33.56 27.19
C LYS A 528 -17.77 -33.64 27.91
N LEU A 529 -17.74 -33.92 29.21
CA LEU A 529 -16.49 -34.12 29.96
C LEU A 529 -15.65 -35.27 29.39
N LYS A 530 -16.28 -36.39 29.03
CA LYS A 530 -15.59 -37.53 28.38
C LYS A 530 -15.06 -37.20 26.99
N GLN A 531 -15.72 -36.27 26.29
CA GLN A 531 -15.26 -35.81 24.99
C GLN A 531 -14.03 -34.90 25.13
N LEU A 532 -14.10 -33.91 26.03
CA LEU A 532 -13.05 -32.90 26.22
C LEU A 532 -11.80 -33.46 26.92
N ASN A 533 -11.99 -34.26 27.98
CA ASN A 533 -10.87 -34.80 28.75
C ASN A 533 -10.42 -36.14 28.16
N LYS A 534 -9.21 -36.13 27.58
CA LYS A 534 -8.58 -37.34 27.04
C LYS A 534 -7.89 -38.16 28.13
N PRO A 535 -7.71 -39.49 27.93
CA PRO A 535 -7.02 -40.32 28.90
C PRO A 535 -5.59 -39.81 29.17
N ALA A 536 -5.31 -39.49 30.42
CA ALA A 536 -4.00 -39.00 30.86
C ALA A 536 -3.01 -40.15 31.03
N VAL A 537 -1.79 -39.99 30.52
CA VAL A 537 -0.63 -40.85 30.82
C VAL A 537 -0.06 -40.48 32.20
N LYS A 538 -0.07 -39.19 32.52
CA LYS A 538 0.36 -38.62 33.80
C LYS A 538 -0.53 -37.41 34.10
N THR A 539 -0.90 -37.24 35.36
CA THR A 539 -1.62 -36.06 35.84
C THR A 539 -0.73 -35.28 36.79
N ILE A 540 -0.67 -33.97 36.62
CA ILE A 540 0.09 -33.03 37.46
C ILE A 540 -0.92 -32.11 38.14
N GLN A 541 -0.81 -31.99 39.46
CA GLN A 541 -1.57 -30.99 40.22
C GLN A 541 -0.69 -29.76 40.43
N SER A 542 -1.14 -28.64 39.90
CA SER A 542 -0.48 -27.35 40.06
C SER A 542 -0.86 -26.72 41.40
N GLU A 543 0.05 -25.93 41.98
CA GLU A 543 -0.19 -25.23 43.25
C GLU A 543 -1.34 -24.22 43.19
N ASP A 544 -1.64 -23.76 41.99
CA ASP A 544 -2.72 -22.83 41.68
C ASP A 544 -4.07 -23.56 41.52
N GLY A 545 -4.10 -24.89 41.67
CA GLY A 545 -5.30 -25.70 41.60
C GLY A 545 -5.63 -26.19 40.19
N ASP A 546 -4.86 -25.84 39.16
CA ASP A 546 -4.99 -26.46 37.84
C ASP A 546 -4.59 -27.95 37.90
N ILE A 547 -5.25 -28.75 37.07
CA ILE A 547 -4.88 -30.14 36.83
C ILE A 547 -4.45 -30.24 35.37
N ILE A 548 -3.19 -30.59 35.15
CA ILE A 548 -2.63 -30.78 33.82
C ILE A 548 -2.51 -32.27 33.53
N ASP A 549 -3.19 -32.72 32.48
CA ASP A 549 -3.11 -34.07 31.98
C ASP A 549 -2.12 -34.15 30.83
N CYS A 550 -1.08 -34.96 30.99
CA CYS A 550 -0.17 -35.31 29.92
C CYS A 550 -0.86 -36.36 29.04
N VAL A 551 -1.36 -35.94 27.89
CA VAL A 551 -2.11 -36.78 26.96
C VAL A 551 -1.18 -37.26 25.85
N ASP A 552 -1.26 -38.54 25.50
CA ASP A 552 -0.57 -39.12 24.35
C ASP A 552 -0.78 -38.25 23.10
N ILE A 553 0.32 -37.89 22.42
CA ILE A 553 0.30 -36.93 21.32
C ILE A 553 -0.68 -37.34 20.21
N TYR A 554 -0.95 -38.63 20.02
CA TYR A 554 -1.89 -39.14 19.00
C TYR A 554 -3.34 -39.25 19.49
N LYS A 555 -3.62 -38.94 20.76
CA LYS A 555 -4.95 -39.01 21.38
C LYS A 555 -5.48 -37.65 21.82
N GLN A 556 -4.78 -36.57 21.50
CA GLN A 556 -5.18 -35.20 21.82
C GLN A 556 -6.51 -34.78 21.13
N PRO A 557 -7.21 -33.76 21.64
CA PRO A 557 -8.50 -33.30 21.11
C PRO A 557 -8.55 -32.95 19.62
N ALA A 558 -7.42 -32.54 19.03
CA ALA A 558 -7.31 -32.26 17.60
C ALA A 558 -7.88 -33.39 16.70
N PHE A 559 -7.71 -34.65 17.11
CA PHE A 559 -8.08 -35.82 16.32
C PHE A 559 -9.54 -36.26 16.46
N ASP A 560 -10.33 -35.56 17.27
CA ASP A 560 -11.79 -35.69 17.22
C ASP A 560 -12.35 -35.11 15.91
N ASN A 561 -11.63 -34.17 15.27
CA ASN A 561 -12.01 -33.65 13.97
C ASN A 561 -11.91 -34.76 12.92
N PRO A 562 -13.00 -35.08 12.19
CA PRO A 562 -13.00 -36.13 11.17
C PRO A 562 -11.91 -35.97 10.12
N ALA A 563 -11.55 -34.73 9.77
CA ALA A 563 -10.52 -34.43 8.78
C ALA A 563 -9.10 -34.73 9.31
N LEU A 564 -8.88 -34.72 10.63
CA LEU A 564 -7.58 -34.97 11.26
C LEU A 564 -7.37 -36.43 11.70
N LYS A 565 -8.38 -37.29 11.64
CA LYS A 565 -8.34 -38.64 12.23
C LYS A 565 -7.12 -39.50 11.83
N ASN A 566 -6.63 -39.36 10.59
CA ASN A 566 -5.46 -40.07 10.06
C ASN A 566 -4.30 -39.13 9.72
N HIS A 567 -4.28 -37.94 10.33
CA HIS A 567 -3.29 -36.92 10.04
C HIS A 567 -1.90 -37.33 10.54
N VAL A 568 -0.89 -37.11 9.71
CA VAL A 568 0.51 -37.35 10.08
C VAL A 568 1.03 -36.11 10.78
N ILE A 569 1.38 -36.25 12.05
CA ILE A 569 1.86 -35.14 12.88
C ILE A 569 3.20 -34.64 12.33
N GLN A 570 3.26 -33.34 12.04
CA GLN A 570 4.49 -32.64 11.72
C GLN A 570 5.15 -32.23 13.03
N MET A 571 6.33 -32.78 13.34
CA MET A 571 7.03 -32.48 14.62
C MET A 571 7.86 -31.19 14.58
N LYS A 572 8.07 -30.59 13.41
CA LYS A 572 8.76 -29.31 13.25
C LYS A 572 8.37 -28.60 11.94
N PRO A 573 8.36 -27.27 11.91
CA PRO A 573 8.14 -26.53 10.66
C PRO A 573 9.27 -26.81 9.67
N SER A 574 8.93 -26.80 8.37
CA SER A 574 9.88 -27.05 7.28
C SER A 574 10.74 -25.83 6.91
N PHE A 575 10.36 -24.69 7.46
CA PHE A 575 10.91 -23.37 7.26
C PHE A 575 10.91 -22.67 8.62
N ASP A 576 12.03 -22.08 9.01
CA ASP A 576 12.14 -21.22 10.19
C ASP A 576 12.79 -19.89 9.81
N PHE A 577 12.23 -18.78 10.26
CA PHE A 577 12.77 -17.45 9.99
C PHE A 577 14.06 -17.27 10.78
N LYS A 578 15.14 -16.83 10.13
CA LYS A 578 16.39 -16.51 10.83
C LYS A 578 16.17 -15.25 11.65
N GLU A 579 16.17 -15.37 12.97
CA GLU A 579 16.25 -14.22 13.86
C GLU A 579 17.66 -13.63 13.78
N GLU A 580 17.79 -12.36 13.37
CA GLU A 580 19.00 -11.60 13.68
C GLU A 580 19.03 -11.40 15.19
N LYS A 581 19.98 -12.03 15.87
CA LYS A 581 20.19 -11.82 17.30
C LYS A 581 20.47 -10.33 17.52
N PRO A 582 19.73 -9.62 18.38
CA PRO A 582 20.04 -8.24 18.73
C PRO A 582 21.48 -8.16 19.26
N SER A 583 22.28 -7.30 18.65
CA SER A 583 23.64 -6.98 19.11
C SER A 583 23.60 -5.96 20.24
N THR A 584 23.00 -6.31 21.38
CA THR A 584 23.17 -5.54 22.62
C THR A 584 23.07 -6.46 23.84
N THR A 585 24.16 -6.49 24.59
CA THR A 585 24.25 -7.02 25.95
C THR A 585 23.50 -6.10 26.90
N ASP A 586 22.24 -6.38 27.16
CA ASP A 586 21.58 -5.98 28.41
C ASP A 586 20.89 -7.23 28.97
N GLU A 587 21.57 -7.90 29.91
CA GLU A 587 21.09 -9.13 30.57
C GLU A 587 19.89 -8.88 31.51
N SER A 588 19.38 -7.65 31.60
CA SER A 588 18.36 -7.24 32.58
C SER A 588 16.89 -7.46 32.16
N SER A 589 16.61 -7.82 30.90
CA SER A 589 15.23 -7.95 30.39
C SER A 589 14.81 -9.36 29.92
N LYS A 590 15.67 -10.40 30.08
CA LYS A 590 15.35 -11.79 29.70
C LYS A 590 14.63 -12.57 30.81
N LEU A 591 13.44 -12.14 31.21
CA LEU A 591 12.60 -12.92 32.12
C LEU A 591 11.38 -13.45 31.36
N VAL A 592 11.58 -14.59 30.70
CA VAL A 592 10.51 -15.37 30.05
C VAL A 592 9.49 -15.79 31.10
N VAL A 593 8.23 -15.43 30.88
CA VAL A 593 7.11 -15.81 31.77
C VAL A 593 6.87 -17.32 31.67
N ALA A 594 6.91 -17.99 32.82
CA ALA A 594 6.68 -19.42 32.96
C ALA A 594 5.21 -19.71 33.29
N GLN A 595 4.80 -20.97 33.17
CA GLN A 595 3.48 -21.40 33.61
C GLN A 595 3.56 -22.01 35.00
N THR A 596 2.63 -21.68 35.89
CA THR A 596 2.69 -22.09 37.31
C THR A 596 2.83 -23.59 37.50
N TRP A 597 2.14 -24.39 36.68
CA TRP A 597 2.18 -25.86 36.76
C TRP A 597 3.57 -26.47 36.52
N GLN A 598 4.47 -25.76 35.83
CA GLN A 598 5.83 -26.23 35.55
C GLN A 598 6.65 -26.40 36.83
N ARG A 599 6.27 -25.74 37.94
CA ARG A 599 6.87 -25.95 39.28
C ARG A 599 6.50 -27.30 39.88
N SER A 600 5.33 -27.85 39.52
CA SER A 600 4.83 -29.14 40.01
C SER A 600 5.33 -30.33 39.18
N GLY A 601 5.94 -30.09 38.02
CA GLY A 601 6.57 -31.13 37.20
C GLY A 601 6.48 -30.87 35.70
N SER A 602 6.82 -31.89 34.92
CA SER A 602 6.80 -31.86 33.45
C SER A 602 6.10 -33.09 32.86
N CYS A 603 5.65 -32.98 31.62
CA CYS A 603 5.08 -34.09 30.86
C CYS A 603 6.17 -34.96 30.21
N PRO A 604 5.98 -36.29 30.17
CA PRO A 604 6.92 -37.20 29.52
C PRO A 604 6.93 -37.02 27.99
N GLU A 605 8.02 -37.46 27.36
CA GLU A 605 8.15 -37.46 25.90
C GLU A 605 7.02 -38.26 25.24
N GLY A 606 6.55 -37.78 24.08
CA GLY A 606 5.40 -38.37 23.37
C GLY A 606 4.03 -37.97 23.93
N THR A 607 3.99 -37.04 24.90
CA THR A 607 2.73 -36.50 25.45
C THR A 607 2.69 -34.97 25.36
N VAL A 608 1.49 -34.40 25.39
CA VAL A 608 1.24 -32.96 25.42
C VAL A 608 0.41 -32.58 26.66
N PRO A 609 0.76 -31.49 27.38
CA PRO A 609 0.01 -31.05 28.54
C PRO A 609 -1.32 -30.39 28.13
N ILE A 610 -2.42 -30.88 28.69
CA ILE A 610 -3.77 -30.35 28.47
C ILE A 610 -4.40 -30.04 29.83
N ARG A 611 -4.91 -28.81 30.01
CA ARG A 611 -5.64 -28.44 31.22
C ARG A 611 -6.96 -29.22 31.28
N ARG A 612 -7.18 -29.95 32.38
CA ARG A 612 -8.40 -30.74 32.58
C ARG A 612 -9.60 -29.82 32.79
N ILE A 613 -10.66 -30.09 32.03
CA ILE A 613 -11.96 -29.42 32.18
C ILE A 613 -12.77 -30.12 33.26
N ARG A 614 -13.31 -29.35 34.20
CA ARG A 614 -14.11 -29.86 35.31
C ARG A 614 -15.60 -29.66 35.06
N MET A 615 -16.40 -30.39 35.84
CA MET A 615 -17.86 -30.24 35.82
C MET A 615 -18.28 -28.79 36.11
N GLU A 616 -17.63 -28.15 37.09
CA GLU A 616 -17.86 -26.74 37.41
C GLU A 616 -17.57 -25.79 36.25
N ASP A 617 -16.61 -26.13 35.37
CA ASP A 617 -16.30 -25.30 34.20
C ASP A 617 -17.43 -25.30 33.17
N LEU A 618 -18.00 -26.47 32.89
CA LEU A 618 -19.13 -26.60 31.96
C LEU A 618 -20.41 -25.97 32.49
N LEU A 619 -20.60 -25.93 33.81
CA LEU A 619 -21.79 -25.38 34.45
C LEU A 619 -21.79 -23.84 34.50
N ARG A 620 -20.64 -23.18 34.30
CA ARG A 620 -20.57 -21.71 34.21
C ARG A 620 -21.00 -21.19 32.83
N ALA A 621 -20.82 -21.98 31.78
CA ALA A 621 -21.21 -21.58 30.43
C ALA A 621 -22.73 -21.56 30.25
N ASP A 622 -23.23 -20.56 29.50
CA ASP A 622 -24.65 -20.42 29.14
C ASP A 622 -25.22 -21.66 28.45
N SER A 623 -24.37 -22.38 27.72
CA SER A 623 -24.71 -23.63 27.05
C SER A 623 -23.48 -24.53 26.96
N ILE A 624 -23.66 -25.83 27.25
CA ILE A 624 -22.63 -26.86 27.09
C ILE A 624 -22.05 -26.87 25.66
N ASP A 625 -22.89 -26.60 24.65
CA ASP A 625 -22.46 -26.60 23.24
C ASP A 625 -21.68 -25.34 22.85
N GLN A 626 -21.80 -24.28 23.64
CA GLN A 626 -21.05 -23.03 23.47
C GLN A 626 -19.79 -22.95 24.34
N PHE A 627 -19.55 -23.92 25.23
CA PHE A 627 -18.33 -23.95 26.05
C PHE A 627 -17.07 -23.91 25.17
N GLY A 628 -16.17 -22.97 25.47
CA GLY A 628 -14.94 -22.74 24.71
C GLY A 628 -15.10 -21.85 23.48
N ARG A 629 -16.28 -21.26 23.22
CA ARG A 629 -16.52 -20.32 22.11
C ARG A 629 -16.66 -18.89 22.63
N LYS A 630 -16.36 -17.89 21.79
CA LYS A 630 -16.72 -16.50 22.09
C LYS A 630 -18.25 -16.32 21.96
N PRO A 631 -18.87 -15.39 22.70
CA PRO A 631 -20.25 -14.99 22.48
C PRO A 631 -20.51 -14.54 21.03
N LYS A 632 -21.76 -14.64 20.57
CA LYS A 632 -22.09 -14.26 19.18
C LYS A 632 -21.86 -12.77 18.96
N GLU A 633 -21.02 -12.44 17.98
CA GLU A 633 -20.78 -11.06 17.53
C GLU A 633 -22.07 -10.46 16.98
N ILE A 634 -22.55 -9.38 17.61
CA ILE A 634 -23.64 -8.55 17.10
C ILE A 634 -23.02 -7.26 16.58
N VAL A 635 -23.05 -7.07 15.26
CA VAL A 635 -22.56 -5.84 14.62
C VAL A 635 -23.56 -4.71 14.85
N SER A 636 -23.11 -3.59 15.43
CA SER A 636 -23.94 -2.40 15.62
C SER A 636 -24.21 -1.75 14.26
N LYS A 637 -25.48 -1.71 13.83
CA LYS A 637 -25.90 -1.02 12.59
C LYS A 637 -25.96 0.51 12.73
N SER A 638 -25.79 1.08 13.92
CA SER A 638 -26.29 2.43 14.22
C SER A 638 -25.27 3.48 14.71
N ASN A 639 -24.02 3.18 15.04
CA ASN A 639 -23.10 4.20 15.58
C ASN A 639 -21.82 4.37 14.75
N LYS A 640 -21.89 5.27 13.75
CA LYS A 640 -20.72 5.87 13.10
C LYS A 640 -20.09 6.89 14.06
N ILE A 641 -19.19 6.47 14.95
CA ILE A 641 -18.41 7.41 15.77
C ILE A 641 -17.19 7.82 14.95
N LYS A 642 -17.25 9.04 14.39
CA LYS A 642 -16.10 9.67 13.73
C LYS A 642 -15.02 9.96 14.78
N GLN A 643 -13.95 9.17 14.78
CA GLN A 643 -12.72 9.50 15.48
C GLN A 643 -11.73 10.12 14.50
N LYS A 644 -10.92 11.07 14.97
CA LYS A 644 -10.26 12.06 14.12
C LYS A 644 -9.06 11.54 13.32
N ASP A 645 -8.48 10.38 13.64
CA ASP A 645 -7.26 9.86 12.97
C ASP A 645 -7.08 8.32 13.08
N GLY A 646 -8.14 7.52 13.26
CA GLY A 646 -8.04 6.08 13.53
C GLY A 646 -8.77 5.20 12.52
N TYR A 647 -8.39 3.91 12.46
CA TYR A 647 -9.14 2.89 11.71
C TYR A 647 -10.65 2.84 12.19
N GLU A 648 -11.53 2.09 11.55
CA GLU A 648 -12.91 1.73 11.94
C GLU A 648 -13.01 0.24 11.64
N LEU A 649 -12.55 -0.57 12.58
CA LEU A 649 -13.06 -1.93 12.62
C LEU A 649 -14.54 -1.85 13.04
N PRO A 650 -15.39 -2.79 12.61
CA PRO A 650 -16.76 -2.83 13.07
C PRO A 650 -16.78 -2.77 14.59
N SER A 651 -17.54 -1.81 15.11
CA SER A 651 -17.77 -1.68 16.53
C SER A 651 -18.77 -2.78 16.93
N MET A 652 -18.26 -3.87 17.51
CA MET A 652 -19.10 -4.93 18.05
C MET A 652 -19.88 -4.38 19.26
N VAL A 653 -21.16 -4.74 19.40
CA VAL A 653 -22.04 -4.11 20.39
C VAL A 653 -21.54 -4.29 21.83
N ASP A 654 -20.99 -5.47 22.14
CA ASP A 654 -20.59 -5.87 23.51
C ASP A 654 -19.05 -6.06 23.62
N GLU A 655 -18.26 -5.56 22.66
CA GLU A 655 -16.79 -5.62 22.72
C GLU A 655 -16.17 -4.24 22.48
N SER A 656 -15.02 -4.00 23.09
CA SER A 656 -14.21 -2.80 22.96
C SER A 656 -12.75 -3.20 22.76
N ALA A 657 -12.02 -2.58 21.85
CA ALA A 657 -10.65 -2.98 21.52
C ALA A 657 -9.75 -1.78 21.23
N ALA A 658 -8.47 -1.90 21.63
CA ALA A 658 -7.41 -0.95 21.34
C ALA A 658 -6.25 -1.69 20.67
N THR A 659 -6.01 -1.40 19.39
CA THR A 659 -5.11 -2.19 18.54
C THR A 659 -4.19 -1.32 17.69
N LEU A 660 -3.02 -1.87 17.40
CA LEU A 660 -2.15 -1.49 16.30
C LEU A 660 -2.42 -2.44 15.14
N VAL A 661 -2.63 -1.90 13.95
CA VAL A 661 -3.06 -2.64 12.76
C VAL A 661 -2.09 -2.40 11.62
N THR A 662 -1.77 -3.46 10.89
CA THR A 662 -1.12 -3.37 9.59
C THR A 662 -1.96 -4.05 8.52
N LEU A 663 -2.04 -3.40 7.36
CA LEU A 663 -2.63 -3.93 6.14
C LEU A 663 -1.50 -4.18 5.14
N GLY A 664 -1.48 -5.35 4.50
CA GLY A 664 -0.36 -5.67 3.63
C GLY A 664 -0.62 -6.72 2.56
N SER A 665 0.39 -6.85 1.70
CA SER A 665 0.38 -7.63 0.46
C SER A 665 0.77 -9.10 0.70
N ARG A 666 -0.03 -9.83 1.50
CA ARG A 666 0.12 -11.26 1.85
C ARG A 666 1.10 -11.53 3.00
N TYR A 667 0.68 -11.24 4.23
CA TYR A 667 1.43 -11.63 5.41
C TYR A 667 1.30 -13.14 5.65
N ILE A 668 2.43 -13.82 5.84
CA ILE A 668 2.48 -15.23 6.24
C ILE A 668 2.97 -15.39 7.68
N GLY A 669 3.03 -14.31 8.45
CA GLY A 669 3.34 -14.41 9.86
C GLY A 669 3.30 -13.06 10.59
N ALA A 670 3.28 -13.16 11.90
CA ALA A 670 3.25 -12.06 12.86
C ALA A 670 4.02 -12.46 14.12
N LYS A 671 4.73 -11.51 14.72
CA LYS A 671 5.45 -11.63 15.99
C LYS A 671 5.19 -10.40 16.85
N GLY A 672 5.21 -10.57 18.16
CA GLY A 672 5.23 -9.46 19.11
C GLY A 672 5.49 -9.94 20.54
N ASP A 673 6.12 -9.06 21.32
CA ASP A 673 6.39 -9.24 22.74
C ASP A 673 5.31 -8.52 23.53
N ILE A 674 4.40 -9.28 24.13
CA ILE A 674 3.22 -8.78 24.83
C ILE A 674 3.52 -8.73 26.32
N ASN A 675 3.46 -7.54 26.90
CA ASN A 675 3.62 -7.34 28.34
C ASN A 675 2.45 -7.97 29.12
N VAL A 676 2.75 -8.65 30.23
CA VAL A 676 1.77 -9.47 30.98
C VAL A 676 1.28 -8.75 32.23
N TRP A 677 -0.03 -8.62 32.36
CA TRP A 677 -0.74 -8.00 33.49
C TRP A 677 -1.89 -8.88 33.97
N ASN A 678 -2.42 -8.60 35.16
CA ASN A 678 -3.68 -9.18 35.64
C ASN A 678 -4.73 -8.07 35.87
N PRO A 679 -5.37 -7.60 34.79
CA PRO A 679 -6.42 -6.57 34.87
C PRO A 679 -7.64 -7.04 35.68
N TYR A 680 -8.34 -6.08 36.27
CA TYR A 680 -9.62 -6.31 36.93
C TYR A 680 -10.74 -6.58 35.91
N VAL A 681 -11.61 -7.54 36.22
CA VAL A 681 -12.80 -7.90 35.44
C VAL A 681 -14.03 -7.77 36.35
N GLU A 682 -15.03 -6.98 35.94
CA GLU A 682 -16.20 -6.62 36.76
C GLU A 682 -17.18 -7.78 36.96
N SER A 683 -17.47 -8.51 35.88
CA SER A 683 -18.43 -9.62 35.85
C SER A 683 -17.75 -10.94 35.53
N VAL A 684 -18.35 -12.05 35.94
CA VAL A 684 -17.86 -13.39 35.56
C VAL A 684 -17.91 -13.63 34.05
N ASP A 685 -18.87 -13.01 33.36
CA ASP A 685 -19.09 -13.12 31.91
C ASP A 685 -18.27 -12.13 31.08
N ASP A 686 -17.63 -11.17 31.73
CA ASP A 686 -16.70 -10.25 31.08
C ASP A 686 -15.37 -10.98 30.84
N PHE A 687 -14.65 -10.55 29.80
CA PHE A 687 -13.27 -10.98 29.62
C PHE A 687 -12.40 -9.89 29.01
N THR A 688 -11.10 -10.01 29.21
CA THR A 688 -10.11 -9.09 28.68
C THR A 688 -8.90 -9.87 28.14
N THR A 689 -8.28 -9.34 27.11
CA THR A 689 -7.18 -9.98 26.38
C THR A 689 -6.10 -8.98 26.01
N ALA A 690 -4.87 -9.46 25.89
CA ALA A 690 -3.81 -8.85 25.10
C ALA A 690 -3.24 -9.91 24.16
N GLN A 691 -3.24 -9.64 22.86
CA GLN A 691 -3.04 -10.67 21.85
C GLN A 691 -2.56 -10.14 20.49
N ILE A 692 -2.16 -11.10 19.64
CA ILE A 692 -1.91 -10.91 18.21
C ILE A 692 -3.07 -11.53 17.44
N TRP A 693 -3.57 -10.83 16.42
CA TRP A 693 -4.54 -11.35 15.46
C TRP A 693 -3.90 -11.50 14.09
N VAL A 694 -4.09 -12.67 13.47
CA VAL A 694 -3.76 -12.94 12.07
C VAL A 694 -5.07 -13.23 11.35
N LYS A 695 -5.54 -12.27 10.53
CA LYS A 695 -6.88 -12.31 9.93
C LYS A 695 -6.86 -12.40 8.41
N GLY A 696 -7.79 -13.17 7.86
CA GLY A 696 -8.04 -13.29 6.42
C GLY A 696 -9.53 -13.27 6.13
N GLY A 697 -9.93 -12.70 4.99
CA GLY A 697 -11.33 -12.67 4.55
C GLY A 697 -12.05 -11.34 4.81
N PRO A 698 -13.28 -11.19 4.29
CA PRO A 698 -14.14 -10.02 4.47
C PRO A 698 -14.52 -9.77 5.93
N ILE A 699 -14.83 -8.51 6.23
CA ILE A 699 -15.28 -8.06 7.57
C ILE A 699 -16.48 -8.86 8.09
N ASP A 700 -17.46 -9.16 7.24
CA ASP A 700 -18.69 -9.85 7.62
C ASP A 700 -18.53 -11.39 7.64
N ASP A 701 -17.39 -11.93 7.22
CA ASP A 701 -17.08 -13.36 7.23
C ASP A 701 -15.56 -13.57 7.17
N TYR A 702 -14.92 -13.49 8.34
CA TYR A 702 -13.46 -13.53 8.47
C TYR A 702 -12.99 -14.78 9.20
N GLU A 703 -11.74 -15.12 8.92
CA GLU A 703 -10.95 -16.10 9.63
C GLU A 703 -9.92 -15.39 10.50
N SER A 704 -9.68 -15.93 11.68
CA SER A 704 -8.74 -15.34 12.63
C SER A 704 -7.99 -16.43 13.35
N LEU A 705 -6.67 -16.26 13.45
CA LEU A 705 -5.80 -16.99 14.38
C LEU A 705 -5.29 -16.00 15.41
N GLU A 706 -5.46 -16.33 16.68
CA GLU A 706 -5.24 -15.42 17.80
C GLU A 706 -4.45 -16.12 18.89
N SER A 707 -3.52 -15.38 19.50
CA SER A 707 -2.81 -15.87 20.68
C SER A 707 -2.24 -14.73 21.51
N GLY A 708 -2.20 -14.95 22.83
CA GLY A 708 -1.75 -13.97 23.81
C GLY A 708 -2.13 -14.42 25.21
N TRP A 709 -2.46 -13.47 26.08
CA TRP A 709 -2.98 -13.76 27.42
C TRP A 709 -4.38 -13.19 27.62
N THR A 710 -5.16 -13.84 28.48
CA THR A 710 -6.53 -13.45 28.82
C THR A 710 -6.81 -13.59 30.31
N VAL A 711 -7.76 -12.79 30.81
CA VAL A 711 -8.46 -13.02 32.09
C VAL A 711 -9.93 -13.25 31.73
N PHE A 712 -10.42 -14.48 31.92
CA PHE A 712 -11.77 -14.88 31.54
C PHE A 712 -12.40 -15.82 32.59
N PRO A 713 -13.08 -15.28 33.61
CA PRO A 713 -13.57 -16.06 34.74
C PRO A 713 -14.62 -17.12 34.37
N ASN A 714 -15.54 -16.82 33.43
CA ASN A 714 -16.52 -17.82 32.98
C ASN A 714 -15.80 -19.06 32.40
N LEU A 715 -14.81 -18.88 31.52
CA LEU A 715 -14.09 -19.99 30.89
C LEU A 715 -13.19 -20.77 31.88
N TYR A 716 -12.39 -20.08 32.70
CA TYR A 716 -11.35 -20.74 33.51
C TYR A 716 -11.69 -20.93 34.99
N GLY A 717 -12.69 -20.21 35.51
CA GLY A 717 -13.15 -20.34 36.89
C GLY A 717 -12.37 -19.49 37.90
N ASP A 718 -11.46 -18.65 37.43
CA ASP A 718 -10.70 -17.71 38.24
C ASP A 718 -10.38 -16.40 37.48
N ASN A 719 -9.82 -15.45 38.21
CA ASN A 719 -9.39 -14.15 37.68
C ASN A 719 -7.87 -14.13 37.50
N ARG A 720 -7.26 -15.22 37.04
CA ARG A 720 -5.82 -15.25 36.74
C ARG A 720 -5.57 -15.00 35.26
N THR A 721 -4.44 -14.36 34.99
CA THR A 721 -3.92 -14.23 33.64
C THR A 721 -3.46 -15.59 33.12
N ARG A 722 -4.03 -16.01 31.99
CA ARG A 722 -3.80 -17.32 31.38
C ARG A 722 -3.36 -17.15 29.92
N PHE A 723 -2.38 -17.96 29.51
CA PHE A 723 -1.96 -18.03 28.10
C PHE A 723 -3.02 -18.77 27.29
N PHE A 724 -3.43 -18.22 26.15
CA PHE A 724 -4.49 -18.82 25.34
C PHE A 724 -4.17 -18.78 23.84
N ILE A 725 -4.88 -19.63 23.12
CA ILE A 725 -5.07 -19.51 21.68
C ILE A 725 -6.55 -19.42 21.36
N TYR A 726 -6.88 -18.78 20.26
CA TYR A 726 -8.22 -18.80 19.69
C TYR A 726 -8.15 -18.88 18.16
N TRP A 727 -9.08 -19.59 17.55
CA TRP A 727 -9.24 -19.55 16.09
C TRP A 727 -10.70 -19.64 15.69
N THR A 728 -11.06 -18.97 14.59
CA THR A 728 -12.39 -19.06 13.97
C THR A 728 -12.29 -19.19 12.46
N THR A 729 -13.28 -19.87 11.86
CA THR A 729 -13.42 -20.08 10.41
C THR A 729 -14.55 -19.22 9.80
N GLY A 730 -15.05 -18.24 10.54
CA GLY A 730 -16.16 -17.37 10.15
C GLY A 730 -16.57 -16.43 11.28
N SER A 731 -17.26 -15.35 10.93
CA SER A 731 -17.75 -14.31 11.87
C SER A 731 -19.06 -14.71 12.58
N THR A 732 -19.83 -15.63 11.98
CA THR A 732 -21.04 -16.14 12.60
C THR A 732 -20.60 -16.98 13.79
N GLY A 733 -20.92 -16.59 15.03
CA GLY A 733 -20.48 -17.24 16.28
C GLY A 733 -20.86 -18.72 16.49
N THR A 734 -21.11 -19.46 15.40
CA THR A 734 -21.15 -20.92 15.27
C THR A 734 -19.76 -21.53 15.01
N SER A 735 -18.76 -20.75 14.57
CA SER A 735 -17.34 -21.13 14.48
C SER A 735 -16.51 -20.40 15.55
N GLY A 736 -15.36 -20.95 15.94
CA GLY A 736 -14.53 -20.35 17.00
C GLY A 736 -14.20 -21.32 18.12
N CYS A 737 -12.94 -21.36 18.59
CA CYS A 737 -12.60 -22.09 19.80
C CYS A 737 -11.38 -21.56 20.55
N PHE A 738 -11.48 -21.54 21.89
CA PHE A 738 -10.37 -21.35 22.82
C PHE A 738 -9.65 -22.67 23.11
N ASP A 739 -8.32 -22.63 23.12
CA ASP A 739 -7.44 -23.72 23.56
C ASP A 739 -7.81 -25.09 22.96
N HIS A 740 -7.84 -26.15 23.77
CA HIS A 740 -8.25 -27.50 23.37
C HIS A 740 -9.73 -27.80 23.64
N ASN A 741 -10.56 -26.76 23.83
CA ASN A 741 -11.99 -26.94 24.15
C ASN A 741 -12.81 -27.43 22.94
N CYS A 742 -12.20 -27.44 21.75
CA CYS A 742 -12.72 -27.99 20.51
C CYS A 742 -11.58 -28.61 19.70
N ASP A 743 -11.94 -29.29 18.62
CA ASP A 743 -10.98 -29.86 17.68
C ASP A 743 -10.43 -28.79 16.71
N GLY A 744 -9.17 -28.92 16.27
CA GLY A 744 -8.60 -28.06 15.21
C GLY A 744 -7.13 -27.64 15.37
N PHE A 745 -6.59 -27.65 16.59
CA PHE A 745 -5.19 -27.30 16.85
C PHE A 745 -4.37 -28.53 17.26
N VAL A 746 -3.30 -28.84 16.51
CA VAL A 746 -2.40 -29.96 16.80
C VAL A 746 -1.24 -29.44 17.65
N GLN A 747 -1.22 -29.79 18.93
CA GLN A 747 -0.11 -29.49 19.83
C GLN A 747 0.97 -30.57 19.71
N ILE A 748 2.24 -30.15 19.78
CA ILE A 748 3.41 -31.03 19.74
C ILE A 748 4.35 -30.84 20.92
N SER A 749 4.34 -29.67 21.57
CA SER A 749 5.26 -29.38 22.67
C SER A 749 4.74 -29.93 24.00
N PRO A 750 5.59 -30.62 24.80
CA PRO A 750 5.29 -31.02 26.16
C PRO A 750 5.47 -29.87 27.19
N GLU A 751 5.94 -28.69 26.75
CA GLU A 751 6.43 -27.63 27.64
C GLU A 751 5.36 -26.60 28.02
N ILE A 752 4.38 -26.36 27.15
CA ILE A 752 3.37 -25.31 27.32
C ILE A 752 1.96 -25.91 27.30
N ALA A 753 1.18 -25.70 28.35
CA ALA A 753 -0.23 -26.05 28.45
C ALA A 753 -1.11 -24.86 28.05
N LEU A 754 -1.99 -25.04 27.07
CA LEU A 754 -2.96 -24.00 26.70
C LEU A 754 -3.98 -23.80 27.82
N GLY A 755 -4.32 -22.54 28.09
CA GLY A 755 -5.24 -22.14 29.15
C GLY A 755 -4.65 -22.15 30.57
N ALA A 756 -3.36 -22.47 30.75
CA ALA A 756 -2.73 -22.47 32.07
C ALA A 756 -2.28 -21.07 32.53
N ALA A 757 -2.27 -20.84 33.85
CA ALA A 757 -1.86 -19.58 34.46
C ALA A 757 -0.38 -19.27 34.20
N ILE A 758 -0.08 -17.98 33.98
CA ILE A 758 1.27 -17.49 33.68
C ILE A 758 1.78 -16.53 34.76
N GLU A 759 3.06 -16.65 35.08
CA GLU A 759 3.73 -15.83 36.10
C GLU A 759 5.26 -15.74 35.85
N PRO A 760 5.96 -14.71 36.36
CA PRO A 760 5.46 -13.56 37.12
C PRO A 760 4.73 -12.50 36.26
N LEU A 761 3.99 -11.61 36.93
CA LEU A 761 3.18 -10.55 36.31
C LEU A 761 3.82 -9.16 36.52
N SER A 762 3.60 -8.26 35.57
CA SER A 762 4.10 -6.87 35.64
C SER A 762 3.40 -6.07 36.74
N ARG A 763 4.09 -5.03 37.23
CA ARG A 763 3.57 -4.12 38.27
C ARG A 763 3.82 -2.67 37.89
N GLU A 764 2.92 -1.79 38.28
CA GLU A 764 3.09 -0.35 38.03
C GLU A 764 4.37 0.15 38.72
N TYR A 765 5.23 0.86 37.97
CA TYR A 765 6.57 1.30 38.39
C TYR A 765 7.53 0.18 38.85
N GLY A 766 7.15 -1.09 38.68
CA GLY A 766 7.93 -2.24 39.10
C GLY A 766 8.54 -2.99 37.92
N GLN A 767 9.02 -4.22 38.20
CA GLN A 767 9.52 -5.12 37.17
C GLN A 767 8.41 -5.43 36.14
N GLN A 768 8.77 -5.33 34.86
CA GLN A 768 7.91 -5.69 33.74
C GLN A 768 8.28 -7.08 33.22
N TYR A 769 7.28 -7.85 32.78
CA TYR A 769 7.43 -9.18 32.22
C TYR A 769 6.61 -9.32 30.94
N TYR A 770 7.10 -10.07 29.96
CA TYR A 770 6.42 -10.23 28.67
C TYR A 770 6.46 -11.67 28.18
N ILE A 771 5.53 -12.00 27.28
CA ILE A 771 5.53 -13.22 26.48
C ILE A 771 5.78 -12.88 25.02
N THR A 772 6.64 -13.64 24.37
CA THR A 772 6.87 -13.54 22.92
C THR A 772 5.96 -14.50 22.21
N ILE A 773 5.12 -13.98 21.31
CA ILE A 773 4.20 -14.79 20.50
C ILE A 773 4.60 -14.67 19.03
N GLY A 774 4.66 -15.80 18.34
CA GLY A 774 4.87 -15.87 16.90
C GLY A 774 3.85 -16.78 16.24
N ILE A 775 3.10 -16.26 15.27
CA ILE A 775 2.18 -17.03 14.42
C ILE A 775 2.71 -16.95 13.00
N TYR A 776 2.98 -18.07 12.34
CA TYR A 776 3.55 -18.06 11.00
C TYR A 776 3.18 -19.28 10.19
N LYS A 777 3.08 -19.12 8.88
CA LYS A 777 2.71 -20.17 7.95
C LYS A 777 3.94 -20.86 7.38
N ASP A 778 3.94 -22.18 7.42
CA ASP A 778 4.93 -23.01 6.73
C ASP A 778 4.61 -23.05 5.23
N PRO A 779 5.45 -22.48 4.34
CA PRO A 779 5.15 -22.39 2.92
C PRO A 779 5.16 -23.74 2.19
N LYS A 780 5.68 -24.82 2.80
CA LYS A 780 5.66 -26.16 2.17
C LYS A 780 4.43 -26.97 2.54
N THR A 781 3.99 -26.87 3.79
CA THR A 781 2.85 -27.65 4.29
C THR A 781 1.57 -26.84 4.41
N ASN A 782 1.66 -25.51 4.28
CA ASN A 782 0.61 -24.51 4.52
C ASN A 782 0.09 -24.46 5.96
N ASN A 783 0.67 -25.24 6.88
CA ASN A 783 0.27 -25.24 8.29
C ASN A 783 0.66 -23.92 8.95
N TRP A 784 -0.24 -23.36 9.76
CA TRP A 784 0.04 -22.18 10.58
C TRP A 784 0.57 -22.64 11.93
N TRP A 785 1.80 -22.27 12.25
CA TRP A 785 2.52 -22.63 13.46
C TRP A 785 2.44 -21.55 14.51
N LEU A 786 2.41 -21.98 15.76
CA LEU A 786 2.47 -21.12 16.94
C LEU A 786 3.80 -21.33 17.69
N LYS A 787 4.48 -20.22 18.00
CA LYS A 787 5.67 -20.14 18.83
C LYS A 787 5.41 -19.31 20.08
N TYR A 788 6.05 -19.71 21.18
CA TYR A 788 6.03 -19.03 22.47
C TYR A 788 7.46 -18.85 23.01
N GLY A 789 7.74 -17.68 23.58
CA GLY A 789 9.04 -17.34 24.18
C GLY A 789 10.20 -17.39 23.18
N ASP A 790 11.37 -17.82 23.65
CA ASP A 790 12.63 -17.96 22.88
C ASP A 790 12.60 -19.15 21.88
N GLY A 791 11.50 -19.32 21.16
CA GLY A 791 11.39 -20.25 20.03
C GLY A 791 10.72 -21.60 20.32
N ILE A 792 10.01 -21.76 21.45
CA ILE A 792 9.26 -22.99 21.74
C ILE A 792 8.11 -23.11 20.73
N VAL A 793 8.19 -24.10 19.84
CA VAL A 793 7.14 -24.39 18.86
C VAL A 793 6.05 -25.20 19.56
N ILE A 794 4.90 -24.59 19.82
CA ILE A 794 3.80 -25.24 20.56
C ILE A 794 3.10 -26.27 19.69
N GLY A 795 2.73 -25.89 18.47
CA GLY A 795 1.81 -26.65 17.63
C GLY A 795 1.41 -25.88 16.38
N TYR A 796 0.41 -26.40 15.67
CA TYR A 796 -0.07 -25.79 14.42
C TYR A 796 -1.55 -26.05 14.14
N TRP A 797 -2.14 -25.10 13.40
CA TRP A 797 -3.41 -25.27 12.69
C TRP A 797 -3.14 -25.89 11.31
N ALA A 798 -3.72 -27.06 11.04
CA ALA A 798 -3.41 -27.82 9.85
C ALA A 798 -4.21 -27.35 8.62
N ALA A 799 -3.50 -27.06 7.52
CA ALA A 799 -4.11 -26.51 6.30
C ALA A 799 -5.14 -27.45 5.65
N ALA A 800 -4.95 -28.76 5.79
CA ALA A 800 -5.83 -29.76 5.19
C ALA A 800 -7.22 -29.87 5.87
N THR A 801 -7.41 -29.26 7.05
CA THR A 801 -8.55 -29.59 7.93
C THR A 801 -9.25 -28.38 8.52
N THR A 802 -8.52 -27.29 8.74
CA THR A 802 -9.17 -26.04 9.12
C THR A 802 -9.84 -25.48 7.88
N GLN A 803 -11.13 -25.18 7.94
CA GLN A 803 -11.91 -24.49 6.90
C GLN A 803 -11.45 -23.02 6.76
N LEU A 804 -10.14 -22.80 6.83
CA LEU A 804 -9.44 -21.54 6.73
C LEU A 804 -9.18 -21.22 5.26
N TYR A 805 -10.25 -21.05 4.49
CA TYR A 805 -10.20 -20.72 3.07
C TYR A 805 -9.42 -19.42 2.79
N PHE A 806 -9.60 -18.40 3.63
CA PHE A 806 -8.95 -17.11 3.47
C PHE A 806 -7.49 -17.11 3.93
N LEU A 807 -7.15 -17.81 5.02
CA LEU A 807 -5.78 -17.97 5.51
C LEU A 807 -5.01 -19.11 4.82
N ASN A 808 -5.64 -19.86 3.92
CA ASN A 808 -4.98 -20.87 3.09
C ASN A 808 -3.99 -20.28 2.08
N ASP A 809 -4.04 -18.97 1.79
CA ASP A 809 -3.02 -18.27 1.01
C ASP A 809 -2.11 -17.45 1.92
N SER A 810 -2.68 -16.45 2.59
CA SER A 810 -1.95 -15.51 3.45
C SER A 810 -2.93 -14.69 4.29
N SER A 811 -2.45 -14.11 5.37
CA SER A 811 -3.13 -13.04 6.08
C SER A 811 -3.12 -11.73 5.29
N MET A 812 -4.20 -10.98 5.42
CA MET A 812 -4.38 -9.64 4.85
C MET A 812 -4.24 -8.55 5.92
N VAL A 813 -4.54 -8.92 7.17
CA VAL A 813 -4.55 -8.02 8.32
C VAL A 813 -3.83 -8.68 9.48
N VAL A 814 -2.86 -7.97 10.05
CA VAL A 814 -2.25 -8.35 11.32
C VAL A 814 -2.52 -7.25 12.34
N GLN A 815 -2.89 -7.64 13.55
CA GLN A 815 -3.20 -6.71 14.64
C GLN A 815 -2.47 -7.12 15.92
N TRP A 816 -2.13 -6.14 16.75
CA TRP A 816 -1.58 -6.33 18.10
C TRP A 816 -2.31 -5.40 19.06
N GLY A 817 -2.56 -5.83 20.29
CA GLY A 817 -3.21 -4.97 21.28
C GLY A 817 -4.13 -5.73 22.21
N GLY A 818 -5.18 -5.06 22.68
CA GLY A 818 -6.11 -5.61 23.66
C GLY A 818 -7.58 -5.49 23.26
N MET A 819 -8.39 -6.36 23.88
CA MET A 819 -9.83 -6.40 23.69
C MET A 819 -10.51 -6.74 25.01
N VAL A 820 -11.64 -6.08 25.27
CA VAL A 820 -12.56 -6.31 26.39
C VAL A 820 -13.92 -6.71 25.82
N TYR A 821 -14.53 -7.72 26.39
CA TYR A 821 -15.93 -8.07 26.18
C TYR A 821 -16.71 -7.80 27.47
N SER A 822 -17.85 -7.14 27.35
CA SER A 822 -18.84 -7.00 28.42
C SER A 822 -20.19 -6.62 27.84
N GLN A 823 -21.26 -7.14 28.43
CA GLN A 823 -22.61 -6.68 28.13
C GLN A 823 -22.83 -5.20 28.49
N ASN A 824 -21.93 -4.53 29.23
CA ASN A 824 -22.04 -3.11 29.57
C ASN A 824 -21.07 -2.21 28.78
N VAL A 825 -20.28 -2.75 27.85
CA VAL A 825 -19.51 -1.93 26.90
C VAL A 825 -20.48 -1.06 26.08
N LYS A 826 -20.09 0.20 25.80
CA LYS A 826 -20.90 1.17 25.03
C LYS A 826 -22.30 1.46 25.60
N LYS A 827 -22.54 1.13 26.87
CA LYS A 827 -23.81 1.35 27.59
C LYS A 827 -23.56 2.18 28.85
N THR A 828 -24.61 2.82 29.37
CA THR A 828 -24.57 3.59 30.61
C THR A 828 -25.26 2.82 31.74
N PRO A 829 -24.59 2.54 32.88
CA PRO A 829 -23.18 2.79 33.16
C PRO A 829 -22.25 1.81 32.41
N HIS A 830 -21.10 2.30 31.92
CA HIS A 830 -20.09 1.49 31.24
C HIS A 830 -19.49 0.39 32.15
N THR A 831 -18.93 -0.71 31.64
CA THR A 831 -18.21 -1.70 32.47
C THR A 831 -16.98 -1.12 33.21
N THR A 832 -16.68 -1.61 34.43
CA THR A 832 -15.39 -1.35 35.14
C THR A 832 -14.30 -2.36 34.79
N THR A 833 -14.54 -3.28 33.84
CA THR A 833 -13.54 -4.22 33.33
C THR A 833 -12.39 -3.47 32.64
N ALA A 834 -11.17 -3.77 33.07
CA ALA A 834 -9.96 -3.12 32.61
C ALA A 834 -9.32 -3.81 31.40
N MET A 835 -8.70 -3.02 30.52
CA MET A 835 -7.85 -3.50 29.42
C MET A 835 -6.38 -3.33 29.75
N GLY A 836 -5.56 -4.33 29.42
CA GLY A 836 -4.11 -4.26 29.63
C GLY A 836 -3.76 -4.19 31.11
N SER A 837 -3.14 -3.09 31.55
CA SER A 837 -2.84 -2.82 32.96
C SER A 837 -3.96 -2.09 33.71
N GLY A 838 -5.01 -1.66 33.00
CA GLY A 838 -6.01 -0.72 33.50
C GLY A 838 -5.60 0.75 33.42
N GLN A 839 -4.36 1.05 33.03
CA GLN A 839 -3.91 2.41 32.72
C GLN A 839 -4.06 2.69 31.23
N PHE A 840 -4.35 3.95 30.89
CA PHE A 840 -4.42 4.41 29.51
C PHE A 840 -3.05 4.27 28.80
N GLY A 841 -3.07 4.06 27.48
CA GLY A 841 -1.88 3.89 26.63
C GLY A 841 -0.88 5.05 26.72
N GLU A 842 -1.34 6.27 27.03
CA GLU A 842 -0.49 7.44 27.29
C GLU A 842 0.37 7.30 28.56
N GLY A 843 0.11 6.30 29.41
CA GLY A 843 0.91 5.99 30.58
C GLY A 843 2.30 5.43 30.26
N LEU A 844 2.51 4.93 29.03
CA LEU A 844 3.75 4.37 28.50
C LEU A 844 4.36 3.24 29.37
N TYR A 845 5.63 2.94 29.15
CA TYR A 845 6.36 1.85 29.80
C TYR A 845 6.30 1.94 31.33
N GLY A 846 6.07 0.80 31.98
CA GLY A 846 5.96 0.70 33.43
C GLY A 846 4.59 1.08 34.00
N LYS A 847 3.65 1.55 33.18
CA LYS A 847 2.25 1.80 33.58
C LYS A 847 1.25 1.16 32.64
N ALA A 848 1.33 1.46 31.35
CA ALA A 848 0.44 0.92 30.33
C ALA A 848 0.89 -0.48 29.90
N CYS A 849 -0.04 -1.29 29.40
CA CYS A 849 0.31 -2.52 28.73
C CYS A 849 0.94 -2.19 27.38
N TYR A 850 1.88 -3.02 26.92
CA TYR A 850 2.54 -2.79 25.64
C TYR A 850 2.67 -4.06 24.79
N VAL A 851 2.83 -3.85 23.50
CA VAL A 851 3.42 -4.81 22.57
C VAL A 851 4.68 -4.20 21.96
N GLN A 852 5.80 -4.89 22.09
CA GLN A 852 7.12 -4.52 21.56
C GLN A 852 7.61 -5.55 20.54
N ASN A 853 8.75 -5.28 19.89
CA ASN A 853 9.37 -6.18 18.90
C ASN A 853 8.36 -6.69 17.85
N ILE A 854 7.47 -5.80 17.44
CA ILE A 854 6.40 -6.06 16.49
C ILE A 854 7.02 -6.34 15.12
N ALA A 855 6.67 -7.47 14.54
CA ALA A 855 7.12 -7.82 13.21
C ALA A 855 6.08 -8.65 12.46
N VAL A 856 6.17 -8.60 11.14
CA VAL A 856 5.41 -9.42 10.21
C VAL A 856 6.35 -10.26 9.37
N VAL A 857 5.81 -11.30 8.76
CA VAL A 857 6.51 -12.00 7.68
C VAL A 857 5.75 -11.75 6.39
N ASP A 858 6.43 -11.13 5.43
CA ASP A 858 5.91 -10.98 4.08
C ASP A 858 6.13 -12.26 3.26
N TYR A 859 5.14 -12.63 2.43
CA TYR A 859 5.18 -13.83 1.60
C TYR A 859 6.41 -13.88 0.67
N TYR A 860 6.83 -12.74 0.13
CA TYR A 860 7.90 -12.64 -0.87
C TYR A 860 9.27 -12.66 -0.22
N SER A 861 9.48 -11.84 0.81
CA SER A 861 10.78 -11.79 1.48
C SER A 861 11.05 -13.03 2.32
N ARG A 862 10.01 -13.66 2.86
CA ARG A 862 10.11 -14.77 3.81
C ARG A 862 11.08 -14.44 4.94
N ALA A 863 11.10 -13.17 5.33
CA ALA A 863 11.92 -12.64 6.41
C ALA A 863 11.02 -11.98 7.44
N LEU A 864 11.48 -11.99 8.69
CA LEU A 864 10.83 -11.23 9.75
C LEU A 864 11.19 -9.76 9.53
N GLU A 865 10.18 -8.95 9.27
CA GLU A 865 10.33 -7.54 8.91
C GLU A 865 9.43 -6.68 9.77
N TYR A 866 9.87 -5.45 10.03
CA TYR A 866 8.96 -4.46 10.59
C TYR A 866 7.87 -4.11 9.56
N PRO A 867 6.58 -4.10 9.96
CA PRO A 867 5.51 -3.71 9.06
C PRO A 867 5.72 -2.28 8.59
N ARG A 868 5.72 -2.07 7.26
CA ARG A 868 5.94 -0.75 6.65
C ARG A 868 4.83 0.24 6.94
N TRP A 869 3.63 -0.27 7.22
CA TRP A 869 2.45 0.50 7.57
C TRP A 869 1.88 0.00 8.88
N LEU A 870 1.70 0.93 9.79
CA LEU A 870 1.06 0.73 11.07
C LEU A 870 0.04 1.84 11.24
N GLY A 871 -1.10 1.54 11.83
CA GLY A 871 -1.84 2.59 12.51
C GLY A 871 -2.68 2.06 13.64
N THR A 872 -3.14 3.01 14.44
CA THR A 872 -3.77 2.74 15.73
C THR A 872 -5.28 2.83 15.61
N TRP A 873 -5.96 2.02 16.40
CA TRP A 873 -7.40 1.94 16.44
C TRP A 873 -7.91 1.72 17.86
N ALA A 874 -8.90 2.50 18.28
CA ALA A 874 -9.70 2.19 19.46
C ALA A 874 -11.14 2.66 19.25
N ASP A 875 -12.13 1.81 19.56
CA ASP A 875 -13.55 2.13 19.39
C ASP A 875 -14.14 2.99 20.52
N GLU A 876 -13.62 2.87 21.75
CA GLU A 876 -13.98 3.74 22.88
C GLU A 876 -12.76 4.48 23.44
N THR A 877 -12.17 5.42 22.69
CA THR A 877 -10.96 6.16 23.13
C THR A 877 -11.07 6.88 24.47
N ASN A 878 -12.26 7.14 24.98
CA ASN A 878 -12.41 7.72 26.31
C ASN A 878 -12.27 6.69 27.44
N CYS A 879 -12.39 5.40 27.13
CA CYS A 879 -12.45 4.29 28.09
C CYS A 879 -11.26 3.34 27.93
N TYR A 880 -10.81 3.12 26.70
CA TYR A 880 -9.63 2.34 26.34
C TYR A 880 -8.86 3.05 25.23
N THR A 881 -7.58 3.34 25.45
CA THR A 881 -6.72 4.06 24.50
C THR A 881 -5.63 3.16 23.94
N GLY A 882 -5.21 3.46 22.71
CA GLY A 882 -4.03 2.89 22.07
C GLY A 882 -3.11 4.02 21.60
N SER A 883 -1.82 3.93 21.91
CA SER A 883 -0.81 4.94 21.64
C SER A 883 0.44 4.30 21.03
N SER A 884 0.77 4.68 19.80
CA SER A 884 1.93 4.16 19.08
C SER A 884 3.15 5.08 19.29
N HIS A 885 4.20 4.54 19.90
CA HIS A 885 5.52 5.17 20.06
C HIS A 885 6.55 4.32 19.33
N PHE A 886 6.59 4.46 18.00
CA PHE A 886 7.30 3.55 17.10
C PHE A 886 8.72 3.18 17.59
N PRO A 887 9.08 1.88 17.71
CA PRO A 887 8.34 0.69 17.26
C PRO A 887 7.38 0.07 18.30
N ASP A 888 7.14 0.73 19.43
CA ASP A 888 6.34 0.22 20.54
C ASP A 888 4.86 0.64 20.43
N PHE A 889 3.96 -0.23 20.86
CA PHE A 889 2.54 0.08 20.99
C PHE A 889 2.08 -0.08 22.42
N TYR A 890 1.54 0.99 23.01
CA TYR A 890 0.99 1.01 24.36
C TYR A 890 -0.54 1.07 24.30
N PHE A 891 -1.22 0.31 25.15
CA PHE A 891 -2.68 0.27 25.18
C PHE A 891 -3.20 -0.05 26.58
N GLY A 892 -4.46 0.31 26.82
CA GLY A 892 -5.17 -0.05 28.04
C GLY A 892 -6.23 0.97 28.44
N GLY A 893 -6.82 0.77 29.61
CA GLY A 893 -7.77 1.68 30.19
C GLY A 893 -8.64 1.00 31.24
N PRO A 894 -9.24 1.76 32.16
CA PRO A 894 -10.01 1.19 33.28
C PRO A 894 -11.45 0.81 32.92
N GLY A 895 -11.90 1.06 31.69
CA GLY A 895 -13.32 0.99 31.33
C GLY A 895 -14.06 2.20 31.87
N ARG A 896 -14.76 2.06 33.02
CA ARG A 896 -15.50 3.15 33.66
C ARG A 896 -14.55 4.06 34.42
N CYS A 897 -14.47 5.31 33.98
CA CYS A 897 -13.65 6.34 34.62
C CYS A 897 -14.52 7.56 35.02
N PRO A 898 -14.55 7.98 36.31
CA PRO A 898 -15.39 9.09 36.78
C PRO A 898 -15.08 10.44 36.11
N ASN A 899 -13.84 10.62 35.65
CA ASN A 899 -13.36 11.85 35.03
C ASN A 899 -13.26 11.78 33.50
N CYS A 900 -13.70 10.66 32.91
CA CYS A 900 -13.64 10.42 31.48
C CYS A 900 -15.07 10.39 30.94
N ASN A 901 -15.28 10.88 29.71
CA ASN A 901 -16.59 10.81 29.04
C ASN A 901 -16.83 9.40 28.47
N CYS A 902 -16.85 8.40 29.34
CA CYS A 902 -17.31 7.05 29.04
C CYS A 902 -18.84 6.99 29.12
N PRO A 903 -19.51 6.27 28.20
CA PRO A 903 -20.96 6.15 28.16
C PRO A 903 -21.63 5.84 29.49
#